data_AF-A0A3S0YI90-F1
#
_entry.id   AF-A0A3S0YI90-F1
#
_cell.length_a   1.000
_cell.length_b   1.000
_cell.length_c   1.000
_cell.angle_alpha   90.00
_cell.angle_beta   90.00
_cell.angle_gamma   90.00
#
_symmetry.space_group_name_H-M   'P 1'
#
loop_
_entity.id
_entity.type
_entity.pdbx_description
1 polymer ?
#
loop_
_entity_poly.entity_id
_entity_poly.type
_entity_poly.pdbx_seq_one_letter_code
_entity_poly.pdbx_strand_id
1 'polypeptide(L)'
;MTFKEWCFEVLGIVEFTEGKILNCVLIPALADRTITMSTMVEEAGGRCFNISYHGGIIIPFDNYQFLLNQLQGIYWTTNLLQQSFELWLNNYFLLMGVDLIRLREYKDFSSIHLTFSSPQSQFNFISQYNYLDPLISYNPILQTESLQVPATVIWHLLGAYYKYPRAEIKQVQNKSVMQNHLNHLHRLKQLIVDYRLQSRLDQSMMLARDFSNHIKNGIKLETPQAVSAYSLSLKIYAEVNRDNLAQYQYDGLKYAASLLAAYTPEGKLQQSLKTDAKFVKYLDQQLLSTFSSPILMEYPVLRTLSEEVQCLAFSLIEQNLNAMLYGCPFICVSDNSYISMPRFFPGREMQSDTDELIFQGGGMRGHSSVFRIIKVGYLADGTRAGFNEKPSFYEYFKIEDNLGIGPYEVNPFEKTCTGTYVTQLEPLTFENGVYSKSKLDPRSQPLEYQQAMEFTLKELIRVERQLKLYRKPALMRSDTSFSIPGSDEANEWTRLNDLRQLLSGISYSFPLEYYSQDPLNPSKRYRRTVCNRRHFYQEGGSCTIFSLKSLVNSVIGSELMALHSNFMQLSDSKQHIHWIDSKIELLQFYLARFNKSRSVGNTVETRVTEREEIPALPDLAVRNRVSFFNPNQSESVLSSDKEINEPSVTTYRI
;
A
#
# COMPACT_ATOMS: atom_id res chain seq x y z
N MET A 1 -0.19 5.55 27.50
CA MET A 1 -1.39 5.01 26.83
C MET A 1 -1.22 5.29 25.36
N THR A 2 -1.22 4.25 24.53
CA THR A 2 -1.11 4.37 23.08
C THR A 2 -2.36 5.01 22.47
N PHE A 3 -2.30 5.43 21.20
CA PHE A 3 -3.48 5.98 20.52
C PHE A 3 -4.64 4.99 20.47
N LYS A 4 -4.33 3.70 20.25
CA LYS A 4 -5.34 2.64 20.20
C LYS A 4 -6.01 2.41 21.55
N GLU A 5 -5.23 2.30 22.62
CA GLU A 5 -5.76 2.17 23.98
C GLU A 5 -6.69 3.35 24.32
N TRP A 6 -6.29 4.56 23.95
CA TRP A 6 -7.12 5.75 24.15
C TRP A 6 -8.44 5.70 23.37
N CYS A 7 -8.39 5.33 22.08
CA CYS A 7 -9.60 5.18 21.25
C CYS A 7 -10.59 4.17 21.85
N PHE A 8 -10.09 3.06 22.39
CA PHE A 8 -10.92 2.06 23.04
C PHE A 8 -11.47 2.56 24.39
N GLU A 9 -10.61 3.02 25.30
CA GLU A 9 -11.00 3.40 26.65
C GLU A 9 -11.89 4.65 26.71
N VAL A 10 -11.65 5.63 25.84
CA VAL A 10 -12.35 6.93 25.88
C VAL A 10 -13.54 6.97 24.93
N LEU A 11 -13.42 6.39 23.74
CA LEU A 11 -14.45 6.48 22.68
C LEU A 11 -15.15 5.14 22.44
N GLY A 12 -14.67 4.03 23.01
CA GLY A 12 -15.21 2.70 22.77
C GLY A 12 -14.91 2.14 21.38
N ILE A 13 -13.97 2.72 20.62
CA ILE A 13 -13.62 2.28 19.26
C ILE A 13 -12.74 1.03 19.31
N VAL A 14 -13.22 -0.07 18.74
CA VAL A 14 -12.57 -1.38 18.78
C VAL A 14 -11.67 -1.63 17.58
N GLU A 15 -12.04 -1.17 16.38
CA GLU A 15 -11.26 -1.39 15.17
C GLU A 15 -11.48 -0.26 14.15
N PHE A 16 -10.44 0.02 13.38
CA PHE A 16 -10.50 0.84 12.18
C PHE A 16 -10.35 -0.06 10.97
N THR A 17 -11.19 0.11 9.96
CA THR A 17 -10.97 -0.55 8.67
C THR A 17 -11.16 0.44 7.53
N GLU A 18 -10.40 0.25 6.47
CA GLU A 18 -10.52 1.05 5.27
C GLU A 18 -11.84 0.73 4.58
N GLY A 19 -12.58 1.79 4.22
CA GLY A 19 -13.77 1.68 3.40
C GLY A 19 -13.47 1.57 1.91
N LYS A 20 -14.47 1.95 1.12
CA LYS A 20 -14.42 1.85 -0.33
C LYS A 20 -13.97 3.17 -0.93
N ILE A 21 -13.02 3.12 -1.88
CA ILE A 21 -12.75 4.24 -2.78
C ILE A 21 -13.87 4.31 -3.81
N LEU A 22 -14.55 5.46 -3.87
CA LEU A 22 -15.63 5.67 -4.83
C LEU A 22 -15.06 6.19 -6.16
N ASN A 23 -15.38 5.47 -7.22
CA ASN A 23 -15.13 5.90 -8.58
C ASN A 23 -16.13 6.99 -8.95
N CYS A 24 -15.62 8.17 -9.28
CA CYS A 24 -16.44 9.32 -9.59
C CYS A 24 -16.00 9.98 -10.90
N VAL A 25 -16.88 10.82 -11.40
CA VAL A 25 -16.64 11.73 -12.51
C VAL A 25 -16.56 13.14 -11.93
N LEU A 26 -15.51 13.88 -12.27
CA LEU A 26 -15.41 15.31 -11.98
C LEU A 26 -15.70 16.11 -13.24
N ILE A 27 -16.74 16.93 -13.17
CA ILE A 27 -17.11 17.92 -14.19
C ILE A 27 -16.64 19.28 -13.68
N PRO A 28 -15.54 19.84 -14.22
CA PRO A 28 -14.93 21.03 -13.67
C PRO A 28 -15.82 22.26 -13.85
N ALA A 29 -15.72 23.20 -12.91
CA ALA A 29 -16.36 24.50 -13.03
C ALA A 29 -15.77 25.31 -14.19
N LEU A 30 -16.61 26.12 -14.83
CA LEU A 30 -16.14 27.19 -15.70
C LEU A 30 -15.43 28.25 -14.85
N ALA A 31 -14.35 28.83 -15.37
CA ALA A 31 -13.68 29.95 -14.72
C ALA A 31 -14.70 31.07 -14.45
N ASP A 32 -14.68 31.62 -13.25
CA ASP A 32 -15.49 32.76 -12.81
C ASP A 32 -17.02 32.56 -12.83
N ARG A 33 -17.51 31.31 -12.85
CA ARG A 33 -18.95 31.00 -12.69
C ARG A 33 -19.28 30.31 -11.39
N THR A 34 -20.44 30.67 -10.83
CA THR A 34 -21.03 29.96 -9.69
C THR A 34 -21.67 28.67 -10.20
N ILE A 35 -21.34 27.56 -9.53
CA ILE A 35 -21.96 26.26 -9.82
C ILE A 35 -23.39 26.28 -9.30
N THR A 36 -24.36 25.95 -10.15
CA THR A 36 -25.76 25.79 -9.74
C THR A 36 -26.12 24.32 -9.87
N MET A 37 -26.32 23.64 -8.75
CA MET A 37 -26.73 22.24 -8.74
C MET A 37 -28.18 22.10 -9.19
N SER A 38 -28.46 21.12 -10.04
CA SER A 38 -29.83 20.72 -10.38
C SER A 38 -30.28 19.57 -9.51
N THR A 39 -31.58 19.48 -9.21
CA THR A 39 -32.17 18.40 -8.42
C THR A 39 -31.83 17.02 -8.97
N MET A 40 -31.84 16.83 -10.29
CA MET A 40 -31.47 15.55 -10.92
C MET A 40 -30.00 15.16 -10.66
N VAL A 41 -29.09 16.13 -10.64
CA VAL A 41 -27.68 15.87 -10.34
C VAL A 41 -27.49 15.57 -8.85
N GLU A 42 -28.20 16.26 -7.96
CA GLU A 42 -28.20 15.98 -6.52
C GLU A 42 -28.77 14.60 -6.21
N GLU A 43 -29.88 14.22 -6.86
CA GLU A 43 -30.50 12.89 -6.76
C GLU A 43 -29.57 11.78 -7.29
N ALA A 44 -28.73 12.09 -8.27
CA ALA A 44 -27.65 11.20 -8.72
C ALA A 44 -26.46 11.14 -7.73
N GLY A 45 -26.54 11.78 -6.57
CA GLY A 45 -25.46 11.87 -5.59
C GLY A 45 -24.35 12.86 -5.98
N GLY A 46 -24.65 13.78 -6.89
CA GLY A 46 -23.76 14.84 -7.30
C GLY A 46 -23.54 15.85 -6.19
N ARG A 47 -22.29 16.27 -5.98
CA ARG A 47 -21.94 17.29 -4.98
C ARG A 47 -20.95 18.30 -5.52
N CYS A 48 -21.09 19.54 -5.08
CA CYS A 48 -20.09 20.57 -5.32
C CYS A 48 -18.76 20.17 -4.69
N PHE A 49 -17.71 20.33 -5.46
CA PHE A 49 -16.34 20.08 -5.07
C PHE A 49 -15.54 21.35 -5.25
N ASN A 50 -14.82 21.75 -4.21
CA ASN A 50 -14.00 22.96 -4.25
C ASN A 50 -12.65 22.71 -3.58
N ILE A 51 -11.59 22.70 -4.39
CA ILE A 51 -10.21 22.82 -3.93
C ILE A 51 -9.60 24.06 -4.60
N SER A 52 -8.57 24.63 -3.99
CA SER A 52 -7.81 25.75 -4.56
C SER A 52 -7.51 25.49 -6.05
N TYR A 53 -8.01 26.39 -6.91
CA TYR A 53 -7.83 26.41 -8.37
C TYR A 53 -8.55 25.30 -9.18
N HIS A 54 -9.29 24.39 -8.53
CA HIS A 54 -10.05 23.32 -9.19
C HIS A 54 -11.38 23.05 -8.46
N GLY A 55 -12.43 23.77 -8.86
CA GLY A 55 -13.82 23.50 -8.47
C GLY A 55 -14.58 22.67 -9.51
N GLY A 56 -15.72 22.12 -9.15
CA GLY A 56 -16.61 21.41 -10.08
C GLY A 56 -17.72 20.63 -9.38
N ILE A 57 -18.37 19.74 -10.11
CA ILE A 57 -19.33 18.77 -9.60
C ILE A 57 -18.71 17.39 -9.66
N ILE A 58 -18.77 16.63 -8.57
CA ILE A 58 -18.40 15.22 -8.53
C ILE A 58 -19.66 14.38 -8.47
N ILE A 59 -19.75 13.35 -9.32
CA ILE A 59 -20.86 12.39 -9.34
C ILE A 59 -20.27 10.96 -9.32
N PRO A 60 -20.78 10.04 -8.48
CA PRO A 60 -20.38 8.63 -8.54
C PRO A 60 -20.59 8.07 -9.96
N PHE A 61 -19.62 7.32 -10.48
CA PHE A 61 -19.60 6.91 -11.89
C PHE A 61 -20.83 6.07 -12.27
N ASP A 62 -21.21 5.11 -11.43
CA ASP A 62 -22.40 4.28 -11.66
C ASP A 62 -23.67 5.17 -11.75
N ASN A 63 -23.82 6.13 -10.83
CA ASN A 63 -24.93 7.09 -10.83
C ASN A 63 -24.89 8.07 -12.01
N TYR A 64 -23.69 8.46 -12.45
CA TYR A 64 -23.52 9.30 -13.63
C TYR A 64 -24.02 8.59 -14.89
N GLN A 65 -23.79 7.29 -15.05
CA GLN A 65 -24.35 6.51 -16.17
C GLN A 65 -25.90 6.50 -16.11
N PHE A 66 -26.48 6.32 -14.92
CA PHE A 66 -27.93 6.41 -14.75
C PHE A 66 -28.47 7.81 -15.07
N LEU A 67 -27.78 8.86 -14.63
CA LEU A 67 -28.13 10.25 -14.95
C LEU A 67 -28.11 10.50 -16.46
N LEU A 68 -27.09 10.01 -17.18
CA LEU A 68 -27.03 10.14 -18.65
C LEU A 68 -28.22 9.48 -19.33
N ASN A 69 -28.64 8.30 -18.88
CA ASN A 69 -29.82 7.61 -19.43
C ASN A 69 -31.12 8.40 -19.17
N GLN A 70 -31.27 8.97 -17.98
CA GLN A 70 -32.42 9.82 -17.67
C GLN A 70 -32.45 11.09 -18.52
N LEU A 71 -31.31 11.78 -18.62
CA LEU A 71 -31.14 12.96 -19.46
C LEU A 71 -31.39 12.66 -20.95
N GLN A 72 -31.00 11.47 -21.42
CA GLN A 72 -31.30 11.00 -22.77
C GLN A 72 -32.81 10.79 -22.99
N GLY A 73 -33.51 10.23 -22.00
CA GLY A 73 -34.97 10.11 -22.03
C GLY A 73 -35.68 11.47 -22.08
N ILE A 74 -35.19 12.44 -21.29
CA ILE A 74 -35.70 13.83 -21.31
C ILE A 74 -35.44 14.46 -22.68
N TYR A 75 -34.23 14.30 -23.21
CA TYR A 75 -33.87 14.80 -24.53
C TYR A 75 -34.80 14.26 -25.63
N TRP A 76 -35.08 12.96 -25.65
CA TRP A 76 -35.99 12.36 -26.65
C TRP A 76 -37.45 12.81 -26.52
N THR A 77 -37.89 13.16 -25.31
CA THR A 77 -39.27 13.61 -25.06
C THR A 77 -39.47 15.11 -25.25
N THR A 78 -38.42 15.91 -25.13
CA THR A 78 -38.50 17.38 -25.17
C THR A 78 -37.96 18.00 -26.45
N ASN A 79 -37.11 17.30 -27.20
CA ASN A 79 -36.39 17.90 -28.33
C ASN A 79 -37.02 17.53 -29.69
N LEU A 80 -37.74 18.48 -30.28
CA LEU A 80 -38.27 18.45 -31.66
C LEU A 80 -37.24 18.93 -32.70
N LEU A 81 -36.04 19.38 -32.29
CA LEU A 81 -35.01 19.97 -33.14
C LEU A 81 -33.82 19.02 -33.34
N GLN A 82 -33.30 18.97 -34.57
CA GLN A 82 -32.20 18.09 -35.06
C GLN A 82 -30.81 18.32 -34.43
N GLN A 83 -30.69 18.83 -33.19
CA GLN A 83 -29.39 18.92 -32.52
C GLN A 83 -28.90 17.52 -32.11
N SER A 84 -27.60 17.33 -31.87
CA SER A 84 -27.13 16.06 -31.30
C SER A 84 -27.39 16.05 -29.79
N PHE A 85 -27.62 14.86 -29.22
CA PHE A 85 -27.75 14.69 -27.77
C PHE A 85 -26.53 15.25 -27.03
N GLU A 86 -25.33 15.05 -27.58
CA GLU A 86 -24.06 15.56 -27.01
C GLU A 86 -24.04 17.09 -26.88
N LEU A 87 -24.54 17.82 -27.88
CA LEU A 87 -24.58 19.28 -27.83
C LEU A 87 -25.57 19.76 -26.77
N TRP A 88 -26.75 19.13 -26.70
CA TRP A 88 -27.75 19.44 -25.68
C TRP A 88 -27.24 19.13 -24.27
N LEU A 89 -26.57 17.98 -24.10
CA LEU A 89 -25.98 17.56 -22.83
C LEU A 89 -24.89 18.53 -22.37
N ASN A 90 -24.01 18.95 -23.28
CA ASN A 90 -23.02 20.00 -22.98
C ASN A 90 -23.71 21.29 -22.53
N ASN A 91 -24.76 21.74 -23.22
CA ASN A 91 -25.52 22.94 -22.84
C ASN A 91 -26.19 22.79 -21.46
N TYR A 92 -26.73 21.62 -21.15
CA TYR A 92 -27.32 21.31 -19.84
C TYR A 92 -26.31 21.53 -18.71
N PHE A 93 -25.10 20.97 -18.84
CA PHE A 93 -24.02 21.15 -17.86
C PHE A 93 -23.43 22.57 -17.84
N LEU A 94 -23.34 23.24 -19.01
CA LEU A 94 -22.90 24.64 -19.11
C LEU A 94 -23.84 25.59 -18.35
N LEU A 95 -25.16 25.36 -18.38
CA LEU A 95 -26.14 26.13 -17.61
C LEU A 95 -25.95 26.00 -16.09
N MET A 96 -25.41 24.87 -15.63
CA MET A 96 -25.02 24.66 -14.24
C MET A 96 -23.66 25.29 -13.88
N GLY A 97 -23.00 25.96 -14.83
CA GLY A 97 -21.70 26.61 -14.62
C GLY A 97 -20.51 25.64 -14.68
N VAL A 98 -20.66 24.46 -15.28
CA VAL A 98 -19.61 23.45 -15.39
C VAL A 98 -19.35 23.05 -16.85
N ASP A 99 -18.13 22.58 -17.13
CA ASP A 99 -17.66 22.23 -18.46
C ASP A 99 -17.55 20.71 -18.63
N LEU A 100 -18.55 20.11 -19.26
CA LEU A 100 -18.59 18.67 -19.54
C LEU A 100 -17.48 18.22 -20.51
N ILE A 101 -16.99 19.10 -21.39
CA ILE A 101 -15.94 18.75 -22.35
C ILE A 101 -14.63 18.41 -21.61
N ARG A 102 -14.44 19.00 -20.43
CA ARG A 102 -13.27 18.78 -19.56
C ARG A 102 -13.51 17.75 -18.46
N LEU A 103 -14.56 16.94 -18.59
CA LEU A 103 -14.85 15.82 -17.70
C LEU A 103 -13.62 14.92 -17.53
N ARG A 104 -13.34 14.53 -16.28
CA ARG A 104 -12.21 13.67 -15.94
C ARG A 104 -12.55 12.67 -14.84
N GLU A 105 -11.80 11.56 -14.82
CA GLU A 105 -11.87 10.58 -13.74
C GLU A 105 -11.47 11.23 -12.40
N TYR A 106 -12.22 10.93 -11.35
CA TYR A 106 -11.94 11.35 -9.99
C TYR A 106 -12.13 10.17 -9.04
N LYS A 107 -11.28 10.07 -8.02
CA LYS A 107 -11.38 9.04 -6.98
C LYS A 107 -11.52 9.75 -5.65
N ASP A 108 -12.62 9.48 -4.96
CA ASP A 108 -12.81 10.00 -3.61
C ASP A 108 -11.84 9.32 -2.63
N PHE A 109 -11.58 9.96 -1.50
CA PHE A 109 -10.83 9.32 -0.44
C PHE A 109 -11.61 8.15 0.12
N SER A 110 -10.92 7.06 0.48
CA SER A 110 -11.57 5.99 1.20
C SER A 110 -12.16 6.52 2.51
N SER A 111 -13.42 6.20 2.78
CA SER A 111 -13.97 6.33 4.12
C SER A 111 -13.22 5.43 5.10
N ILE A 112 -13.44 5.67 6.39
CA ILE A 112 -13.01 4.79 7.47
C ILE A 112 -14.26 4.21 8.11
N HIS A 113 -14.26 2.90 8.33
CA HIS A 113 -15.30 2.22 9.10
C HIS A 113 -14.77 2.01 10.53
N LEU A 114 -15.60 2.37 11.50
CA LEU A 114 -15.33 2.22 12.93
C LEU A 114 -16.28 1.16 13.51
N THR A 115 -15.73 0.22 14.25
CA THR A 115 -16.51 -0.69 15.10
C THR A 115 -16.41 -0.25 16.56
N PHE A 116 -17.48 -0.46 17.33
CA PHE A 116 -17.58 -0.01 18.71
C PHE A 116 -17.85 -1.18 19.65
N SER A 117 -17.38 -1.04 20.89
CA SER A 117 -17.58 -2.02 21.96
C SER A 117 -19.03 -2.10 22.43
N SER A 118 -19.82 -1.04 22.22
CA SER A 118 -21.24 -1.00 22.54
C SER A 118 -22.00 -0.02 21.63
N PRO A 119 -23.32 -0.23 21.42
CA PRO A 119 -24.17 0.73 20.73
C PRO A 119 -24.20 2.11 21.41
N GLN A 120 -24.08 2.16 22.74
CA GLN A 120 -24.04 3.42 23.48
C GLN A 120 -22.79 4.24 23.14
N SER A 121 -21.62 3.60 23.03
CA SER A 121 -20.38 4.26 22.62
C SER A 121 -20.48 4.81 21.20
N GLN A 122 -21.08 4.04 20.28
CA GLN A 122 -21.34 4.49 18.90
C GLN A 122 -22.26 5.72 18.88
N PHE A 123 -23.36 5.71 19.65
CA PHE A 123 -24.26 6.85 19.76
C PHE A 123 -23.56 8.10 20.31
N ASN A 124 -22.77 7.94 21.37
CA ASN A 124 -22.00 9.04 21.95
C ASN A 124 -21.00 9.61 20.94
N PHE A 125 -20.34 8.74 20.16
CA PHE A 125 -19.43 9.16 19.10
C PHE A 125 -20.16 9.96 18.02
N ILE A 126 -21.32 9.48 17.53
CA ILE A 126 -22.14 10.18 16.54
C ILE A 126 -22.52 11.57 17.06
N SER A 127 -22.94 11.67 18.32
CA SER A 127 -23.30 12.95 18.94
C SER A 127 -22.11 13.91 19.01
N GLN A 128 -20.94 13.43 19.44
CA GLN A 128 -19.73 14.24 19.60
C GLN A 128 -19.09 14.65 18.26
N TYR A 129 -19.16 13.78 17.26
CA TYR A 129 -18.51 13.94 15.95
C TYR A 129 -19.52 14.13 14.80
N ASN A 130 -20.72 14.64 15.09
CA ASN A 130 -21.79 14.84 14.11
C ASN A 130 -21.37 15.69 12.90
N TYR A 131 -20.44 16.63 13.09
CA TYR A 131 -19.90 17.46 12.02
C TYR A 131 -19.12 16.68 10.95
N LEU A 132 -18.76 15.42 11.22
CA LEU A 132 -18.14 14.51 10.26
C LEU A 132 -19.18 13.72 9.45
N ASP A 133 -20.47 13.95 9.66
CA ASP A 133 -21.57 13.24 9.00
C ASP A 133 -21.41 11.70 9.06
N PRO A 134 -21.33 11.12 10.28
CA PRO A 134 -21.17 9.69 10.44
C PRO A 134 -22.42 8.92 9.98
N LEU A 135 -22.23 7.86 9.21
CA LEU A 135 -23.32 7.06 8.64
C LEU A 135 -23.21 5.59 9.08
N ILE A 136 -24.30 5.00 9.53
CA ILE A 136 -24.35 3.56 9.80
C ILE A 136 -24.29 2.84 8.45
N SER A 137 -23.35 1.90 8.32
CA SER A 137 -23.03 1.23 7.06
C SER A 137 -22.56 -0.20 7.31
N TYR A 138 -22.55 -1.02 6.27
CA TYR A 138 -22.00 -2.38 6.34
C TYR A 138 -20.50 -2.34 6.07
N ASN A 139 -19.69 -2.84 7.00
CA ASN A 139 -18.28 -3.10 6.79
C ASN A 139 -18.11 -4.50 6.19
N PRO A 140 -17.69 -4.57 4.95
CA PRO A 140 -17.65 -5.83 4.24
C PRO A 140 -16.36 -6.63 4.43
N ILE A 141 -15.28 -6.00 4.88
CA ILE A 141 -14.05 -6.70 5.26
C ILE A 141 -14.31 -7.54 6.52
N LEU A 142 -15.03 -6.97 7.48
CA LEU A 142 -15.40 -7.64 8.74
C LEU A 142 -16.73 -8.38 8.66
N GLN A 143 -17.54 -8.12 7.63
CA GLN A 143 -18.92 -8.61 7.49
C GLN A 143 -19.84 -8.22 8.65
N THR A 144 -19.70 -6.98 9.14
CA THR A 144 -20.49 -6.48 10.27
C THR A 144 -21.00 -5.07 10.00
N GLU A 145 -22.05 -4.66 10.71
CA GLU A 145 -22.39 -3.24 10.78
C GLU A 145 -21.23 -2.43 11.38
N SER A 146 -21.08 -1.20 10.93
CA SER A 146 -20.03 -0.28 11.33
C SER A 146 -20.49 1.16 11.16
N LEU A 147 -19.77 2.09 11.76
CA LEU A 147 -19.96 3.51 11.50
C LEU A 147 -18.97 3.97 10.42
N GLN A 148 -19.48 4.30 9.24
CA GLN A 148 -18.71 4.91 8.18
C GLN A 148 -18.53 6.40 8.45
N VAL A 149 -17.29 6.87 8.37
CA VAL A 149 -16.90 8.26 8.57
C VAL A 149 -15.90 8.70 7.49
N PRO A 150 -15.78 10.02 7.22
CA PRO A 150 -14.78 10.54 6.30
C PRO A 150 -13.35 10.18 6.69
N ALA A 151 -12.48 10.09 5.69
CA ALA A 151 -11.05 9.83 5.85
C ALA A 151 -10.35 10.76 6.86
N THR A 152 -10.83 12.00 7.01
CA THR A 152 -10.25 13.01 7.91
C THR A 152 -10.45 12.72 9.39
N VAL A 153 -11.36 11.79 9.76
CA VAL A 153 -11.63 11.42 11.17
C VAL A 153 -10.36 11.07 11.94
N ILE A 154 -9.41 10.40 11.29
CA ILE A 154 -8.15 9.96 11.91
C ILE A 154 -7.36 11.16 12.43
N TRP A 155 -7.35 12.27 11.70
CA TRP A 155 -6.66 13.50 12.11
C TRP A 155 -7.33 14.18 13.29
N HIS A 156 -8.67 14.22 13.30
CA HIS A 156 -9.42 14.75 14.44
C HIS A 156 -9.18 13.93 15.71
N LEU A 157 -9.13 12.60 15.59
CA LEU A 157 -8.84 11.70 16.70
C LEU A 157 -7.42 11.85 17.21
N LEU A 158 -6.41 11.88 16.32
CA LEU A 158 -5.03 12.12 16.72
C LEU A 158 -4.84 13.48 17.41
N GLY A 159 -5.49 14.53 16.90
CA GLY A 159 -5.49 15.86 17.52
C GLY A 159 -6.08 15.86 18.94
N ALA A 160 -7.15 15.10 19.18
CA ALA A 160 -7.73 14.92 20.52
C ALA A 160 -6.81 14.10 21.43
N TYR A 161 -6.26 13.00 20.93
CA TYR A 161 -5.31 12.14 21.65
C TYR A 161 -4.09 12.92 22.13
N TYR A 162 -3.42 13.71 21.29
CA TYR A 162 -2.22 14.44 21.69
C TYR A 162 -2.48 15.51 22.77
N LYS A 163 -3.71 16.02 22.86
CA LYS A 163 -4.12 16.93 23.94
C LYS A 163 -4.39 16.18 25.24
N TYR A 164 -4.74 14.89 25.19
CA TYR A 164 -5.06 14.07 26.35
C TYR A 164 -3.90 14.01 27.36
N PRO A 165 -4.14 14.11 28.68
CA PRO A 165 -3.07 14.14 29.69
C PRO A 165 -2.20 12.88 29.74
N ARG A 166 -2.76 11.70 29.46
CA ARG A 166 -2.06 10.41 29.56
C ARG A 166 -1.51 9.89 28.21
N ALA A 167 -1.50 10.74 27.18
CA ALA A 167 -0.91 10.40 25.89
C ALA A 167 0.57 10.04 26.05
N GLU A 168 0.99 8.96 25.38
CA GLU A 168 2.34 8.40 25.53
C GLU A 168 3.46 9.38 25.17
N ILE A 169 3.26 10.26 24.20
CA ILE A 169 4.25 11.29 23.84
C ILE A 169 4.71 12.15 25.02
N LYS A 170 3.82 12.42 25.99
CA LYS A 170 4.12 13.23 27.18
C LYS A 170 4.94 12.44 28.23
N GLN A 171 5.01 11.12 28.08
CA GLN A 171 5.73 10.22 28.98
C GLN A 171 7.13 9.86 28.48
N VAL A 172 7.52 10.25 27.25
CA VAL A 172 8.86 9.98 26.71
C VAL A 172 9.91 10.83 27.44
N GLN A 173 10.65 10.23 28.37
CA GLN A 173 11.61 10.93 29.23
C GLN A 173 13.09 10.74 28.83
N ASN A 174 13.40 9.96 27.79
CA ASN A 174 14.79 9.64 27.44
C ASN A 174 15.33 10.54 26.32
N LYS A 175 16.23 11.47 26.69
CA LYS A 175 16.92 12.39 25.76
C LYS A 175 17.64 11.66 24.61
N SER A 176 18.33 10.54 24.90
CA SER A 176 19.06 9.79 23.87
C SER A 176 18.13 9.17 22.84
N VAL A 177 17.01 8.59 23.29
CA VAL A 177 16.00 8.00 22.40
C VAL A 177 15.38 9.06 21.50
N MET A 178 14.99 10.21 22.06
CA MET A 178 14.45 11.33 21.28
C MET A 178 15.46 11.90 20.28
N GLN A 179 16.74 12.02 20.65
CA GLN A 179 17.78 12.50 19.75
C GLN A 179 18.02 11.52 18.59
N ASN A 180 18.02 10.20 18.86
CA ASN A 180 18.16 9.18 17.83
C ASN A 180 16.98 9.20 16.85
N HIS A 181 15.76 9.37 17.37
CA HIS A 181 14.55 9.52 16.56
C HIS A 181 14.60 10.76 15.66
N LEU A 182 15.03 11.91 16.21
CA LEU A 182 15.24 13.13 15.45
C LEU A 182 16.28 12.94 14.33
N ASN A 183 17.40 12.28 14.62
CA ASN A 183 18.43 11.99 13.61
C ASN A 183 17.89 11.09 12.49
N HIS A 184 17.05 10.09 12.82
CA HIS A 184 16.40 9.25 11.81
C HIS A 184 15.44 10.02 10.92
N LEU A 185 14.64 10.94 11.48
CA LEU A 185 13.72 11.78 10.70
C LEU A 185 14.47 12.69 9.72
N HIS A 186 15.58 13.31 10.16
CA HIS A 186 16.42 14.10 9.25
C HIS A 186 16.99 13.26 8.10
N ARG A 187 17.46 12.04 8.38
CA ARG A 187 17.94 11.11 7.35
C ARG A 187 16.83 10.75 6.36
N LEU A 188 15.62 10.44 6.83
CA LEU A 188 14.47 10.17 5.95
C LEU A 188 14.16 11.36 5.04
N LYS A 189 14.18 12.58 5.59
CA LYS A 189 13.96 13.81 4.80
C LYS A 189 15.05 13.99 3.73
N GLN A 190 16.32 13.80 4.09
CA GLN A 190 17.44 13.86 3.13
C GLN A 190 17.29 12.82 2.03
N LEU A 191 16.92 11.58 2.35
CA LEU A 191 16.68 10.52 1.35
C LEU A 191 15.63 10.90 0.30
N ILE A 192 14.54 11.58 0.70
CA ILE A 192 13.51 12.04 -0.24
C ILE A 192 14.12 13.02 -1.27
N VAL A 193 14.93 13.96 -0.78
CA VAL A 193 15.53 15.03 -1.57
C VAL A 193 16.65 14.51 -2.47
N ASP A 194 17.63 13.82 -1.89
CA ASP A 194 18.86 13.40 -2.57
C ASP A 194 18.57 12.42 -3.72
N TYR A 195 17.58 11.54 -3.53
CA TYR A 195 17.19 10.55 -4.54
C TYR A 195 15.99 10.97 -5.40
N ARG A 196 15.58 12.24 -5.31
CA ARG A 196 14.46 12.83 -6.08
C ARG A 196 13.19 11.97 -6.05
N LEU A 197 12.80 11.51 -4.86
CA LEU A 197 11.71 10.55 -4.69
C LEU A 197 10.31 11.21 -4.69
N GLN A 198 10.22 12.53 -4.83
CA GLN A 198 8.98 13.30 -4.76
C GLN A 198 7.94 12.81 -5.78
N SER A 199 8.31 12.74 -7.06
CA SER A 199 7.38 12.31 -8.12
C SER A 199 6.90 10.87 -7.92
N ARG A 200 7.74 10.00 -7.33
CA ARG A 200 7.35 8.61 -7.02
C ARG A 200 6.35 8.55 -5.87
N LEU A 201 6.49 9.40 -4.86
CA LEU A 201 5.51 9.53 -3.78
C LEU A 201 4.17 10.08 -4.31
N ASP A 202 4.22 11.12 -5.15
CA ASP A 202 3.02 11.72 -5.75
C ASP A 202 2.25 10.69 -6.61
N GLN A 203 2.96 10.00 -7.50
CA GLN A 203 2.37 8.93 -8.32
C GLN A 203 1.87 7.76 -7.47
N SER A 204 2.58 7.39 -6.40
CA SER A 204 2.15 6.30 -5.52
C SER A 204 0.93 6.67 -4.69
N MET A 205 0.76 7.93 -4.29
CA MET A 205 -0.46 8.45 -3.68
C MET A 205 -1.63 8.29 -4.64
N MET A 206 -1.46 8.64 -5.93
CA MET A 206 -2.51 8.42 -6.92
C MET A 206 -2.85 6.94 -7.08
N LEU A 207 -1.84 6.07 -7.15
CA LEU A 207 -2.09 4.63 -7.20
C LEU A 207 -2.83 4.14 -5.93
N ALA A 208 -2.50 4.65 -4.75
CA ALA A 208 -3.18 4.27 -3.50
C ALA A 208 -4.64 4.75 -3.44
N ARG A 209 -5.04 5.69 -4.31
CA ARG A 209 -6.43 6.10 -4.56
C ARG A 209 -7.07 5.31 -5.71
N ASP A 210 -6.53 4.14 -6.05
CA ASP A 210 -7.05 3.24 -7.09
C ASP A 210 -7.10 3.83 -8.50
N PHE A 211 -6.26 4.83 -8.80
CA PHE A 211 -6.03 5.24 -10.19
C PHE A 211 -5.25 4.15 -10.94
N SER A 212 -5.63 3.91 -12.20
CA SER A 212 -4.88 3.04 -13.12
C SER A 212 -3.49 3.62 -13.41
N ASN A 213 -2.47 2.75 -13.48
CA ASN A 213 -1.10 3.12 -13.82
C ASN A 213 -0.94 3.41 -15.31
N HIS A 214 -1.49 4.53 -15.76
CA HIS A 214 -1.59 4.89 -17.16
C HIS A 214 -1.23 6.36 -17.39
N ILE A 215 -0.57 6.65 -18.53
CA ILE A 215 -0.07 7.99 -18.84
C ILE A 215 -1.19 9.04 -18.93
N LYS A 216 -2.40 8.63 -19.33
CA LYS A 216 -3.62 9.48 -19.32
C LYS A 216 -3.94 10.03 -17.93
N ASN A 217 -3.57 9.31 -16.88
CA ASN A 217 -3.76 9.72 -15.49
C ASN A 217 -2.55 10.50 -14.95
N GLY A 218 -1.52 10.74 -15.76
CA GLY A 218 -0.24 11.29 -15.31
C GLY A 218 0.62 10.30 -14.52
N ILE A 219 0.28 9.01 -14.53
CA ILE A 219 0.94 7.97 -13.74
C ILE A 219 1.72 7.04 -14.66
N LYS A 220 3.02 6.90 -14.41
CA LYS A 220 3.88 5.90 -15.06
C LYS A 220 4.91 5.41 -14.06
N LEU A 221 4.48 4.55 -13.15
CA LEU A 221 5.31 4.04 -12.06
C LEU A 221 5.61 2.56 -12.28
N GLU A 222 6.88 2.22 -12.48
CA GLU A 222 7.29 0.82 -12.62
C GLU A 222 7.23 0.09 -11.27
N THR A 223 7.07 -1.24 -11.27
CA THR A 223 6.97 -2.03 -10.02
C THR A 223 8.10 -1.76 -9.02
N PRO A 224 9.41 -1.74 -9.40
CA PRO A 224 10.47 -1.43 -8.45
C PRO A 224 10.35 -0.03 -7.82
N GLN A 225 9.77 0.92 -8.56
CA GLN A 225 9.56 2.30 -8.09
C GLN A 225 8.36 2.38 -7.14
N ALA A 226 7.26 1.71 -7.48
CA ALA A 226 6.07 1.60 -6.62
C ALA A 226 6.41 0.96 -5.28
N VAL A 227 7.13 -0.17 -5.29
CA VAL A 227 7.61 -0.86 -4.10
C VAL A 227 8.49 0.05 -3.23
N SER A 228 9.36 0.86 -3.86
CA SER A 228 10.22 1.81 -3.14
C SER A 228 9.42 2.93 -2.49
N ALA A 229 8.44 3.50 -3.20
CA ALA A 229 7.60 4.59 -2.69
C ALA A 229 6.73 4.11 -1.53
N TYR A 230 6.14 2.91 -1.65
CA TYR A 230 5.34 2.30 -0.59
C TYR A 230 6.18 2.00 0.66
N SER A 231 7.39 1.42 0.50
CA SER A 231 8.35 1.21 1.60
C SER A 231 8.71 2.51 2.31
N LEU A 232 8.92 3.59 1.55
CA LEU A 232 9.24 4.89 2.10
C LEU A 232 8.05 5.49 2.88
N SER A 233 6.83 5.41 2.34
CA SER A 233 5.63 5.89 3.03
C SER A 233 5.43 5.18 4.37
N LEU A 234 5.59 3.85 4.41
CA LEU A 234 5.57 3.06 5.65
C LEU A 234 6.64 3.51 6.65
N LYS A 235 7.87 3.75 6.20
CA LYS A 235 8.98 4.21 7.06
C LYS A 235 8.68 5.58 7.66
N ILE A 236 8.13 6.49 6.88
CA ILE A 236 7.73 7.84 7.33
C ILE A 236 6.59 7.73 8.33
N TYR A 237 5.52 6.99 8.00
CA TYR A 237 4.39 6.77 8.87
C TYR A 237 4.81 6.20 10.24
N ALA A 238 5.67 5.19 10.23
CA ALA A 238 6.19 4.56 11.45
C ALA A 238 7.02 5.52 12.33
N GLU A 239 7.85 6.38 11.74
CA GLU A 239 8.65 7.33 12.52
C GLU A 239 7.82 8.52 12.99
N VAL A 240 6.93 9.06 12.16
CA VAL A 240 6.09 10.21 12.53
C VAL A 240 5.13 9.87 13.67
N ASN A 241 4.65 8.62 13.71
CA ASN A 241 3.70 8.12 14.71
C ASN A 241 4.35 7.22 15.77
N ARG A 242 5.67 7.22 15.92
CA ARG A 242 6.40 6.28 16.80
C ARG A 242 5.83 6.15 18.21
N ASP A 243 5.45 7.27 18.81
CA ASP A 243 4.87 7.47 20.14
C ASP A 243 3.37 7.20 20.24
N ASN A 244 2.72 6.86 19.12
CA ASN A 244 1.32 6.43 19.10
C ASN A 244 1.18 4.91 18.92
N LEU A 245 2.28 4.26 18.53
CA LEU A 245 2.34 2.87 18.14
C LEU A 245 2.86 2.04 19.30
N ALA A 246 2.17 0.94 19.59
CA ALA A 246 2.77 -0.10 20.40
C ALA A 246 4.03 -0.65 19.70
N GLN A 247 4.99 -1.16 20.47
CA GLN A 247 6.27 -1.64 19.94
C GLN A 247 6.07 -2.69 18.82
N TYR A 248 5.13 -3.62 18.98
CA TYR A 248 4.83 -4.63 17.96
C TYR A 248 4.27 -4.04 16.65
N GLN A 249 3.51 -2.94 16.72
CA GLN A 249 2.98 -2.24 15.55
C GLN A 249 4.10 -1.53 14.80
N TYR A 250 4.97 -0.83 15.53
CA TYR A 250 6.16 -0.19 14.97
C TYR A 250 7.08 -1.21 14.29
N ASP A 251 7.34 -2.34 14.95
CA ASP A 251 8.15 -3.44 14.39
C ASP A 251 7.48 -4.11 13.19
N GLY A 252 6.15 -4.20 13.17
CA GLY A 252 5.36 -4.63 12.00
C GLY A 252 5.56 -3.71 10.79
N LEU A 253 5.44 -2.40 10.98
CA LEU A 253 5.63 -1.41 9.90
C LEU A 253 7.05 -1.41 9.36
N LYS A 254 8.06 -1.46 10.24
CA LYS A 254 9.47 -1.50 9.82
C LYS A 254 9.79 -2.76 9.02
N TYR A 255 9.29 -3.90 9.48
CA TYR A 255 9.47 -5.15 8.78
C TYR A 255 8.75 -5.20 7.43
N ALA A 256 7.49 -4.75 7.35
CA ALA A 256 6.76 -4.63 6.08
C ALA A 256 7.52 -3.72 5.10
N ALA A 257 8.06 -2.60 5.58
CA ALA A 257 8.87 -1.71 4.76
C ALA A 257 10.18 -2.36 4.27
N SER A 258 10.81 -3.23 5.06
CA SER A 258 12.00 -3.99 4.66
C SER A 258 11.68 -5.10 3.66
N LEU A 259 10.57 -5.82 3.83
CA LEU A 259 10.08 -6.80 2.83
C LEU A 259 9.89 -6.16 1.46
N LEU A 260 9.37 -4.93 1.43
CA LEU A 260 9.25 -4.14 0.20
C LEU A 260 10.61 -3.70 -0.34
N ALA A 261 11.38 -2.96 0.46
CA ALA A 261 12.70 -2.45 0.05
C ALA A 261 13.67 -2.34 1.24
N ALA A 262 14.65 -3.23 1.26
CA ALA A 262 15.69 -3.35 2.28
C ALA A 262 17.00 -2.69 1.83
N TYR A 263 17.58 -1.82 2.67
CA TYR A 263 18.90 -1.23 2.45
C TYR A 263 19.74 -1.33 3.71
N THR A 264 21.02 -1.64 3.56
CA THR A 264 22.00 -1.54 4.66
C THR A 264 22.16 -0.08 5.10
N PRO A 265 22.76 0.19 6.28
CA PRO A 265 23.07 1.56 6.70
C PRO A 265 23.92 2.35 5.70
N GLU A 266 24.76 1.66 4.91
CA GLU A 266 25.59 2.22 3.83
C GLU A 266 24.81 2.42 2.51
N GLY A 267 23.51 2.10 2.49
CA GLY A 267 22.64 2.27 1.33
C GLY A 267 22.68 1.13 0.31
N LYS A 268 23.31 -0.01 0.63
CA LYS A 268 23.35 -1.17 -0.28
C LYS A 268 22.03 -1.93 -0.24
N LEU A 269 21.49 -2.23 -1.41
CA LEU A 269 20.23 -2.96 -1.54
C LEU A 269 20.40 -4.42 -1.07
N GLN A 270 19.42 -4.93 -0.32
CA GLN A 270 19.36 -6.31 0.17
C GLN A 270 18.13 -7.02 -0.41
N GLN A 271 18.08 -8.35 -0.26
CA GLN A 271 16.94 -9.17 -0.68
C GLN A 271 15.62 -8.56 -0.16
N SER A 272 14.72 -8.28 -1.09
CA SER A 272 13.39 -7.70 -0.87
C SER A 272 12.55 -7.79 -2.16
N LEU A 273 11.28 -7.43 -2.11
CA LEU A 273 10.44 -7.38 -3.31
C LEU A 273 11.01 -6.43 -4.37
N LYS A 274 11.68 -5.35 -3.97
CA LYS A 274 12.33 -4.41 -4.89
C LYS A 274 13.44 -5.09 -5.70
N THR A 275 14.30 -5.89 -5.05
CA THR A 275 15.35 -6.62 -5.78
C THR A 275 14.77 -7.64 -6.73
N ASP A 276 13.71 -8.32 -6.29
CA ASP A 276 13.03 -9.31 -7.11
C ASP A 276 12.41 -8.69 -8.36
N ALA A 277 11.71 -7.56 -8.18
CA ALA A 277 11.11 -6.81 -9.27
C ALA A 277 12.14 -6.25 -10.26
N LYS A 278 13.33 -5.87 -9.78
CA LYS A 278 14.45 -5.49 -10.64
C LYS A 278 14.94 -6.67 -11.48
N PHE A 279 15.09 -7.84 -10.87
CA PHE A 279 15.51 -9.05 -11.57
C PHE A 279 14.47 -9.46 -12.64
N VAL A 280 13.18 -9.47 -12.32
CA VAL A 280 12.12 -9.80 -13.29
C VAL A 280 12.15 -8.82 -14.48
N LYS A 281 12.31 -7.52 -14.21
CA LYS A 281 12.46 -6.51 -15.25
C LYS A 281 13.70 -6.75 -16.11
N TYR A 282 14.83 -7.06 -15.47
CA TYR A 282 16.08 -7.37 -16.16
C TYR A 282 15.94 -8.59 -17.07
N LEU A 283 15.33 -9.68 -16.57
CA LEU A 283 15.04 -10.88 -17.35
C LEU A 283 14.17 -10.57 -18.58
N ASP A 284 13.08 -9.81 -18.41
CA ASP A 284 12.22 -9.40 -19.53
C ASP A 284 12.97 -8.53 -20.54
N GLN A 285 13.79 -7.58 -20.08
CA GLN A 285 14.58 -6.71 -20.95
C GLN A 285 15.64 -7.47 -21.77
N GLN A 286 16.35 -8.43 -21.15
CA GLN A 286 17.36 -9.26 -21.81
C GLN A 286 16.74 -10.16 -22.88
N LEU A 287 15.52 -10.63 -22.66
CA LEU A 287 14.77 -11.40 -23.66
C LEU A 287 14.24 -10.50 -24.77
N LEU A 288 13.64 -9.36 -24.42
CA LEU A 288 13.08 -8.43 -25.41
C LEU A 288 14.11 -7.83 -26.34
N SER A 289 15.31 -7.53 -25.84
CA SER A 289 16.39 -6.94 -26.64
C SER A 289 16.85 -7.85 -27.78
N THR A 290 16.57 -9.16 -27.70
CA THR A 290 16.86 -10.12 -28.78
C THR A 290 15.83 -10.08 -29.91
N PHE A 291 14.67 -9.44 -29.71
CA PHE A 291 13.65 -9.29 -30.74
C PHE A 291 13.77 -7.94 -31.46
N SER A 292 13.91 -7.97 -32.78
CA SER A 292 14.10 -6.75 -33.60
C SER A 292 12.84 -5.88 -33.77
N SER A 293 11.66 -6.36 -33.35
CA SER A 293 10.39 -5.64 -33.53
C SER A 293 9.74 -5.26 -32.19
N PRO A 294 9.45 -3.96 -31.96
CA PRO A 294 8.83 -3.50 -30.71
C PRO A 294 7.33 -3.80 -30.61
N ILE A 295 6.69 -4.37 -31.65
CA ILE A 295 5.27 -4.71 -31.65
C ILE A 295 5.12 -6.17 -32.11
N LEU A 296 5.18 -7.08 -31.13
CA LEU A 296 4.87 -8.49 -31.35
C LEU A 296 3.40 -8.73 -31.04
N MET A 297 2.65 -9.22 -32.02
CA MET A 297 1.27 -9.70 -31.81
C MET A 297 1.24 -10.93 -30.90
N GLU A 298 2.29 -11.76 -30.97
CA GLU A 298 2.51 -12.95 -30.14
C GLU A 298 3.96 -12.98 -29.65
N TYR A 299 4.16 -13.30 -28.37
CA TYR A 299 5.50 -13.48 -27.84
C TYR A 299 6.00 -14.88 -28.17
N PRO A 300 7.21 -15.02 -28.75
CA PRO A 300 7.76 -16.33 -29.05
C PRO A 300 8.01 -17.11 -27.76
N VAL A 301 7.68 -18.39 -27.79
CA VAL A 301 7.96 -19.31 -26.68
C VAL A 301 9.45 -19.60 -26.61
N LEU A 302 10.02 -19.71 -25.39
CA LEU A 302 11.45 -19.93 -25.18
C LEU A 302 12.01 -21.06 -26.05
N ARG A 303 11.30 -22.18 -26.16
CA ARG A 303 11.72 -23.34 -26.98
C ARG A 303 11.88 -23.07 -28.48
N THR A 304 11.32 -21.97 -28.99
CA THR A 304 11.41 -21.57 -30.41
C THR A 304 12.52 -20.56 -30.67
N LEU A 305 13.18 -20.05 -29.62
CA LEU A 305 14.28 -19.09 -29.73
C LEU A 305 15.59 -19.79 -30.10
N SER A 306 16.61 -19.02 -30.50
CA SER A 306 17.95 -19.58 -30.69
C SER A 306 18.48 -20.19 -29.39
N GLU A 307 19.32 -21.21 -29.52
CA GLU A 307 19.92 -21.92 -28.38
C GLU A 307 20.67 -20.96 -27.43
N GLU A 308 21.32 -19.94 -27.98
CA GLU A 308 22.01 -18.89 -27.21
C GLU A 308 21.06 -18.15 -26.26
N VAL A 309 19.87 -17.76 -26.76
CA VAL A 309 18.87 -17.02 -25.96
C VAL A 309 18.23 -17.94 -24.93
N GLN A 310 17.96 -19.20 -25.29
CA GLN A 310 17.46 -20.21 -24.36
C GLN A 310 18.45 -20.41 -23.20
N CYS A 311 19.72 -20.66 -23.51
CA CYS A 311 20.79 -20.82 -22.52
C CYS A 311 20.94 -19.59 -21.61
N LEU A 312 20.88 -18.39 -22.18
CA LEU A 312 20.92 -17.15 -21.38
C LEU A 312 19.73 -17.06 -20.41
N ALA A 313 18.51 -17.27 -20.89
CA ALA A 313 17.32 -17.18 -20.05
C ALA A 313 17.32 -18.20 -18.92
N PHE A 314 17.62 -19.46 -19.23
CA PHE A 314 17.69 -20.52 -18.22
C PHE A 314 18.82 -20.28 -17.23
N SER A 315 20.00 -19.86 -17.69
CA SER A 315 21.13 -19.59 -16.78
C SER A 315 20.83 -18.43 -15.82
N LEU A 316 20.20 -17.34 -16.27
CA LEU A 316 19.79 -16.24 -15.40
C LEU A 316 18.77 -16.67 -14.34
N ILE A 317 17.76 -17.47 -14.75
CA ILE A 317 16.76 -18.00 -13.82
C ILE A 317 17.42 -18.93 -12.80
N GLU A 318 18.28 -19.85 -13.23
CA GLU A 318 18.97 -20.79 -12.34
C GLU A 318 19.95 -20.09 -11.39
N GLN A 319 20.70 -19.10 -11.85
CA GLN A 319 21.59 -18.31 -10.99
C GLN A 319 20.79 -17.58 -9.90
N ASN A 320 19.68 -16.94 -10.27
CA ASN A 320 18.79 -16.26 -9.33
C ASN A 320 18.19 -17.21 -8.30
N LEU A 321 17.66 -18.33 -8.75
CA LEU A 321 17.04 -19.37 -7.93
C LEU A 321 18.05 -19.99 -6.97
N ASN A 322 19.24 -20.36 -7.44
CA ASN A 322 20.27 -20.93 -6.60
C ASN A 322 20.77 -19.92 -5.55
N ALA A 323 20.92 -18.65 -5.91
CA ALA A 323 21.30 -17.62 -4.94
C ALA A 323 20.23 -17.39 -3.86
N MET A 324 18.94 -17.44 -4.19
CA MET A 324 17.86 -17.30 -3.21
C MET A 324 17.78 -18.50 -2.27
N LEU A 325 17.97 -19.71 -2.81
CA LEU A 325 17.79 -20.94 -2.06
C LEU A 325 19.03 -21.31 -1.23
N TYR A 326 20.23 -21.16 -1.79
CA TYR A 326 21.50 -21.54 -1.13
C TYR A 326 22.29 -20.38 -0.56
N GLY A 327 21.88 -19.14 -0.85
CA GLY A 327 22.60 -17.93 -0.48
C GLY A 327 23.69 -17.61 -1.50
N CYS A 328 23.97 -16.31 -1.67
CA CYS A 328 25.07 -15.84 -2.50
C CYS A 328 25.52 -14.46 -2.01
N PRO A 329 26.82 -14.26 -1.69
CA PRO A 329 27.30 -12.97 -1.21
C PRO A 329 27.26 -11.88 -2.29
N PHE A 330 27.22 -12.27 -3.56
CA PHE A 330 27.30 -11.36 -4.70
C PHE A 330 26.54 -11.92 -5.91
N ILE A 331 25.30 -11.48 -6.08
CA ILE A 331 24.48 -11.80 -7.27
C ILE A 331 24.07 -10.54 -8.01
N CYS A 332 24.19 -10.58 -9.33
CA CYS A 332 23.71 -9.54 -10.22
C CYS A 332 22.17 -9.57 -10.30
N VAL A 333 21.52 -8.44 -10.05
CA VAL A 333 20.05 -8.31 -10.14
C VAL A 333 19.59 -7.28 -11.19
N SER A 334 20.54 -6.53 -11.77
CA SER A 334 20.37 -5.70 -12.97
C SER A 334 21.75 -5.26 -13.46
N ASP A 335 21.81 -4.60 -14.62
CA ASP A 335 23.03 -3.92 -15.09
C ASP A 335 23.66 -3.11 -13.95
N ASN A 336 24.89 -3.49 -13.59
CA ASN A 336 25.72 -2.85 -12.55
C ASN A 336 25.13 -2.84 -11.13
N SER A 337 24.21 -3.73 -10.78
CA SER A 337 23.73 -3.85 -9.39
C SER A 337 23.87 -5.26 -8.85
N TYR A 338 24.55 -5.34 -7.71
CA TYR A 338 24.84 -6.58 -7.00
C TYR A 338 24.32 -6.52 -5.58
N ILE A 339 23.81 -7.65 -5.10
CA ILE A 339 23.30 -7.79 -3.74
C ILE A 339 23.83 -9.06 -3.10
N SER A 340 23.75 -9.11 -1.77
CA SER A 340 23.87 -10.35 -1.02
C SER A 340 22.48 -10.98 -0.88
N MET A 341 22.38 -12.29 -1.08
CA MET A 341 21.19 -13.08 -0.82
C MET A 341 21.44 -14.02 0.37
N PRO A 342 20.60 -13.95 1.42
CA PRO A 342 20.67 -14.89 2.53
C PRO A 342 20.25 -16.29 2.08
N ARG A 343 20.85 -17.32 2.67
CA ARG A 343 20.47 -18.71 2.41
C ARG A 343 19.11 -19.05 3.03
N PHE A 344 18.17 -19.50 2.20
CA PHE A 344 16.87 -19.98 2.64
C PHE A 344 16.89 -21.46 3.08
N PHE A 345 17.54 -22.36 2.34
CA PHE A 345 17.56 -23.77 2.72
C PHE A 345 18.41 -24.03 3.97
N PRO A 346 17.98 -24.96 4.84
CA PRO A 346 18.80 -25.35 5.97
C PRO A 346 20.11 -26.01 5.53
N GLY A 347 21.20 -25.71 6.23
CA GLY A 347 22.42 -26.51 6.16
C GLY A 347 22.28 -27.84 6.91
N ARG A 348 23.37 -28.61 7.00
CA ARG A 348 23.44 -29.88 7.76
C ARG A 348 23.00 -29.74 9.23
N GLU A 349 23.25 -28.58 9.82
CA GLU A 349 22.87 -28.24 11.20
C GLU A 349 21.40 -27.77 11.33
N MET A 350 20.59 -27.85 10.28
CA MET A 350 19.21 -27.33 10.25
C MET A 350 19.11 -25.83 10.55
N GLN A 351 20.15 -25.07 10.16
CA GLN A 351 20.21 -23.62 10.28
C GLN A 351 20.18 -22.95 8.90
N SER A 352 19.51 -21.81 8.81
CA SER A 352 19.40 -20.94 7.61
C SER A 352 19.56 -19.48 8.01
N ASP A 353 19.77 -18.62 7.01
CA ASP A 353 19.92 -17.18 7.21
C ASP A 353 18.58 -16.46 7.14
N THR A 354 17.61 -17.03 6.43
CA THR A 354 16.22 -16.55 6.34
C THR A 354 15.21 -17.70 6.33
N ASP A 355 14.01 -17.43 6.83
CA ASP A 355 12.87 -18.33 6.83
C ASP A 355 11.74 -17.86 5.90
N GLU A 356 11.96 -16.73 5.21
CA GLU A 356 10.99 -16.11 4.31
C GLU A 356 11.68 -15.58 3.05
N LEU A 357 11.07 -15.88 1.91
CA LEU A 357 11.40 -15.32 0.61
C LEU A 357 10.18 -14.58 0.07
N ILE A 358 10.42 -13.50 -0.67
CA ILE A 358 9.38 -12.66 -1.26
C ILE A 358 9.65 -12.44 -2.75
N PHE A 359 8.60 -12.54 -3.56
CA PHE A 359 8.69 -12.59 -5.01
C PHE A 359 7.63 -11.70 -5.67
N GLN A 360 8.00 -11.07 -6.79
CA GLN A 360 7.06 -10.56 -7.77
C GLN A 360 6.59 -11.72 -8.66
N GLY A 361 5.39 -12.22 -8.38
CA GLY A 361 4.73 -13.26 -9.15
C GLY A 361 3.48 -12.75 -9.87
N GLY A 362 2.57 -13.67 -10.18
CA GLY A 362 1.26 -13.34 -10.74
C GLY A 362 0.96 -14.04 -12.04
N GLY A 363 1.75 -15.06 -12.39
CA GLY A 363 1.40 -16.00 -13.44
C GLY A 363 1.33 -15.42 -14.86
N MET A 364 1.61 -14.14 -15.10
CA MET A 364 1.71 -13.57 -16.45
C MET A 364 2.58 -12.31 -16.52
N ARG A 365 2.99 -11.99 -17.75
CA ARG A 365 3.67 -10.76 -18.16
C ARG A 365 2.81 -9.53 -17.87
N GLY A 366 3.44 -8.42 -17.46
CA GLY A 366 2.77 -7.13 -17.24
C GLY A 366 1.90 -7.05 -15.98
N HIS A 367 1.48 -8.18 -15.41
CA HIS A 367 0.80 -8.25 -14.11
C HIS A 367 1.80 -8.19 -12.95
N SER A 368 1.39 -7.63 -11.82
CA SER A 368 2.16 -7.62 -10.59
C SER A 368 1.31 -8.20 -9.46
N SER A 369 1.59 -9.46 -9.09
CA SER A 369 1.19 -10.02 -7.80
C SER A 369 2.41 -10.24 -6.93
N VAL A 370 2.17 -10.42 -5.63
CA VAL A 370 3.22 -10.77 -4.69
C VAL A 370 2.94 -12.17 -4.18
N PHE A 371 3.98 -12.97 -4.03
CA PHE A 371 3.89 -14.16 -3.21
C PHE A 371 5.13 -14.31 -2.33
N ARG A 372 4.96 -15.06 -1.26
CA ARG A 372 5.99 -15.35 -0.28
C ARG A 372 6.09 -16.85 -0.08
N ILE A 373 7.31 -17.33 0.14
CA ILE A 373 7.54 -18.70 0.56
C ILE A 373 8.08 -18.63 1.98
N ILE A 374 7.35 -19.24 2.90
CA ILE A 374 7.69 -19.29 4.32
C ILE A 374 8.01 -20.73 4.68
N LYS A 375 9.08 -20.95 5.43
CA LYS A 375 9.36 -22.25 6.02
C LYS A 375 9.18 -22.20 7.53
N VAL A 376 8.63 -23.26 8.10
CA VAL A 376 8.32 -23.36 9.53
C VAL A 376 8.99 -24.60 10.10
N GLY A 377 9.82 -24.40 11.11
CA GLY A 377 10.56 -25.47 11.77
C GLY A 377 9.70 -26.23 12.78
N TYR A 378 9.86 -27.55 12.83
CA TYR A 378 9.20 -28.44 13.78
C TYR A 378 10.20 -29.34 14.49
N LEU A 379 9.92 -29.67 15.74
CA LEU A 379 10.64 -30.67 16.51
C LEU A 379 10.22 -32.08 16.10
N ALA A 380 10.96 -33.09 16.57
CA ALA A 380 10.73 -34.49 16.20
C ALA A 380 9.35 -35.03 16.62
N ASP A 381 8.77 -34.48 17.69
CA ASP A 381 7.42 -34.80 18.15
C ASP A 381 6.31 -34.11 17.32
N GLY A 382 6.70 -33.26 16.37
CA GLY A 382 5.80 -32.49 15.52
C GLY A 382 5.28 -31.19 16.14
N THR A 383 5.78 -30.80 17.31
CA THR A 383 5.53 -29.46 17.86
C THR A 383 6.35 -28.42 17.10
N ARG A 384 5.85 -27.19 17.02
CA ARG A 384 6.56 -26.11 16.31
C ARG A 384 7.80 -25.73 17.10
N ALA A 385 8.95 -25.67 16.43
CA ALA A 385 10.19 -25.24 17.04
C ALA A 385 10.09 -23.77 17.47
N GLY A 386 10.38 -23.52 18.74
CA GLY A 386 10.54 -22.19 19.30
C GLY A 386 11.79 -21.47 18.78
N PHE A 387 11.93 -20.21 19.16
CA PHE A 387 12.98 -19.31 18.65
C PHE A 387 14.42 -19.84 18.82
N ASN A 388 14.71 -20.55 19.92
CA ASN A 388 16.04 -21.09 20.25
C ASN A 388 16.17 -22.60 20.02
N GLU A 389 15.14 -23.23 19.46
CA GLU A 389 15.11 -24.68 19.31
C GLU A 389 15.59 -25.08 17.91
N LYS A 390 16.33 -26.19 17.84
CA LYS A 390 16.81 -26.73 16.58
C LYS A 390 15.69 -27.52 15.91
N PRO A 391 15.24 -27.15 14.69
CA PRO A 391 14.22 -27.92 13.97
C PRO A 391 14.75 -29.30 13.57
N SER A 392 13.89 -30.31 13.68
CA SER A 392 14.08 -31.65 13.11
C SER A 392 13.74 -31.69 11.62
N PHE A 393 12.74 -30.91 11.20
CA PHE A 393 12.35 -30.72 9.80
C PHE A 393 11.68 -29.35 9.62
N TYR A 394 11.44 -28.97 8.37
CA TYR A 394 10.67 -27.79 8.01
C TYR A 394 9.48 -28.20 7.13
N GLU A 395 8.34 -27.57 7.36
CA GLU A 395 7.26 -27.51 6.38
C GLU A 395 7.31 -26.17 5.65
N TYR A 396 6.72 -26.11 4.45
CA TYR A 396 6.79 -24.94 3.59
C TYR A 396 5.39 -24.49 3.19
N PHE A 397 5.21 -23.17 3.12
CA PHE A 397 3.96 -22.53 2.82
C PHE A 397 4.15 -21.47 1.75
N LYS A 398 3.24 -21.40 0.78
CA LYS A 398 3.16 -20.32 -0.20
C LYS A 398 2.01 -19.40 0.17
N ILE A 399 2.32 -18.12 0.30
CA ILE A 399 1.37 -17.07 0.66
C ILE A 399 1.25 -16.18 -0.57
N GLU A 400 0.07 -16.10 -1.16
CA GLU A 400 -0.19 -15.28 -2.33
C GLU A 400 -1.00 -14.04 -1.93
N ASP A 401 -0.41 -12.88 -2.16
CA ASP A 401 -1.02 -11.57 -1.97
C ASP A 401 -1.38 -11.01 -3.36
N ASN A 402 -2.57 -11.38 -3.88
CA ASN A 402 -3.04 -11.04 -5.23
C ASN A 402 -4.48 -10.51 -5.22
N LEU A 403 -4.61 -9.24 -5.59
CA LEU A 403 -5.89 -8.55 -5.77
C LEU A 403 -6.10 -8.04 -7.21
N GLY A 404 -5.21 -8.43 -8.13
CA GLY A 404 -5.30 -8.06 -9.53
C GLY A 404 -5.97 -9.15 -10.35
N ILE A 405 -5.29 -9.62 -11.41
CA ILE A 405 -5.83 -10.63 -12.32
C ILE A 405 -5.68 -12.02 -11.70
N GLY A 406 -6.76 -12.81 -11.77
CA GLY A 406 -6.87 -14.14 -11.16
C GLY A 406 -6.84 -14.14 -9.62
N PRO A 407 -7.61 -13.30 -8.91
CA PRO A 407 -7.71 -13.39 -7.46
C PRO A 407 -8.52 -14.63 -7.05
N TYR A 408 -8.33 -15.07 -5.81
CA TYR A 408 -9.04 -16.23 -5.26
C TYR A 408 -10.43 -15.85 -4.74
N GLU A 409 -11.36 -16.81 -4.78
CA GLU A 409 -12.69 -16.72 -4.14
C GLU A 409 -13.45 -15.41 -4.46
N VAL A 410 -13.56 -15.06 -5.75
CA VAL A 410 -14.22 -13.82 -6.20
C VAL A 410 -15.73 -13.88 -5.97
N ASN A 411 -16.27 -12.92 -5.24
CA ASN A 411 -17.69 -12.66 -5.12
C ASN A 411 -18.07 -11.46 -6.01
N PRO A 412 -18.71 -11.68 -7.18
CA PRO A 412 -19.08 -10.60 -8.09
C PRO A 412 -20.21 -9.72 -7.57
N PHE A 413 -21.06 -10.22 -6.66
CA PHE A 413 -22.18 -9.46 -6.11
C PHE A 413 -21.70 -8.42 -5.09
N GLU A 414 -20.86 -8.84 -4.15
CA GLU A 414 -20.25 -7.94 -3.15
C GLU A 414 -19.04 -7.18 -3.71
N LYS A 415 -18.56 -7.56 -4.90
CA LYS A 415 -17.32 -7.08 -5.52
C LYS A 415 -16.11 -7.27 -4.61
N THR A 416 -16.04 -8.45 -3.99
CA THR A 416 -14.97 -8.83 -3.06
C THR A 416 -14.18 -10.05 -3.51
N CYS A 417 -12.98 -10.23 -2.97
CA CYS A 417 -12.15 -11.42 -3.21
C CYS A 417 -11.22 -11.72 -2.02
N THR A 418 -10.52 -12.85 -2.09
CA THR A 418 -9.49 -13.23 -1.11
C THR A 418 -8.16 -12.61 -1.50
N GLY A 419 -7.71 -11.63 -0.69
CA GLY A 419 -6.50 -10.86 -0.96
C GLY A 419 -5.22 -11.54 -0.52
N THR A 420 -5.28 -12.33 0.55
CA THR A 420 -4.17 -13.17 1.01
C THR A 420 -4.65 -14.61 1.04
N TYR A 421 -3.99 -15.48 0.28
CA TYR A 421 -4.30 -16.90 0.18
C TYR A 421 -3.10 -17.73 0.64
N VAL A 422 -3.31 -18.64 1.58
CA VAL A 422 -2.26 -19.47 2.18
C VAL A 422 -2.42 -20.91 1.70
N THR A 423 -1.31 -21.47 1.23
CA THR A 423 -1.21 -22.87 0.82
C THR A 423 -0.06 -23.55 1.51
N GLN A 424 -0.25 -24.81 1.88
CA GLN A 424 0.83 -25.69 2.33
C GLN A 424 1.40 -26.39 1.10
N LEU A 425 2.71 -26.24 0.89
CA LEU A 425 3.42 -26.88 -0.21
C LEU A 425 3.64 -28.36 0.11
N GLU A 426 3.49 -29.19 -0.90
CA GLU A 426 3.67 -30.63 -0.81
C GLU A 426 4.88 -31.04 -1.66
N PRO A 427 5.64 -32.08 -1.26
CA PRO A 427 6.77 -32.55 -2.05
C PRO A 427 6.28 -33.23 -3.33
N LEU A 428 6.87 -32.86 -4.46
CA LEU A 428 6.69 -33.51 -5.75
C LEU A 428 7.96 -34.24 -6.19
N THR A 429 7.76 -35.24 -7.04
CA THR A 429 8.80 -35.90 -7.84
C THR A 429 8.50 -35.76 -9.32
N PHE A 430 9.51 -35.95 -10.15
CA PHE A 430 9.37 -35.97 -11.61
C PHE A 430 9.96 -37.26 -12.15
N GLU A 431 9.09 -38.17 -12.58
CA GLU A 431 9.44 -39.47 -13.12
C GLU A 431 8.71 -39.70 -14.43
N ASN A 432 9.41 -40.23 -15.44
CA ASN A 432 8.85 -40.54 -16.76
C ASN A 432 8.10 -39.36 -17.43
N GLY A 433 8.55 -38.13 -17.19
CA GLY A 433 7.92 -36.93 -17.77
C GLY A 433 6.70 -36.41 -17.00
N VAL A 434 6.36 -37.00 -15.86
CA VAL A 434 5.15 -36.66 -15.09
C VAL A 434 5.52 -36.17 -13.69
N TYR A 435 4.90 -35.04 -13.30
CA TYR A 435 4.97 -34.53 -11.94
C TYR A 435 3.95 -35.25 -11.06
N SER A 436 4.39 -35.85 -9.96
CA SER A 436 3.52 -36.55 -9.02
C SER A 436 3.78 -36.13 -7.58
N LYS A 437 2.73 -36.07 -6.77
CA LYS A 437 2.85 -35.81 -5.33
C LYS A 437 3.52 -36.99 -4.64
N SER A 438 4.52 -36.70 -3.83
CA SER A 438 5.21 -37.67 -3.00
C SER A 438 4.47 -37.85 -1.67
N LYS A 439 4.46 -39.08 -1.13
CA LYS A 439 3.84 -39.43 0.15
C LYS A 439 4.86 -39.48 1.30
N LEU A 440 5.90 -38.65 1.24
CA LEU A 440 6.93 -38.57 2.26
C LEU A 440 6.36 -37.89 3.50
N ASP A 441 6.44 -38.56 4.65
CA ASP A 441 6.11 -37.97 5.93
C ASP A 441 7.35 -37.27 6.49
N PRO A 442 7.33 -35.93 6.71
CA PRO A 442 8.49 -35.19 7.17
C PRO A 442 8.96 -35.61 8.58
N ARG A 443 8.13 -36.29 9.37
CA ARG A 443 8.52 -36.76 10.72
C ARG A 443 9.33 -38.04 10.66
N SER A 444 8.93 -38.99 9.82
CA SER A 444 9.60 -40.28 9.66
C SER A 444 10.72 -40.27 8.62
N GLN A 445 10.63 -39.39 7.62
CA GLN A 445 11.56 -39.27 6.49
C GLN A 445 11.99 -37.81 6.25
N PRO A 446 12.59 -37.14 7.26
CA PRO A 446 12.89 -35.71 7.17
C PRO A 446 13.88 -35.36 6.06
N LEU A 447 14.88 -36.21 5.79
CA LEU A 447 15.91 -35.93 4.80
C LEU A 447 15.37 -36.03 3.38
N GLU A 448 14.65 -37.11 3.07
CA GLU A 448 14.01 -37.36 1.78
C GLU A 448 12.94 -36.29 1.52
N TYR A 449 12.15 -35.94 2.55
CA TYR A 449 11.18 -34.86 2.46
C TYR A 449 11.85 -33.53 2.09
N GLN A 450 12.94 -33.15 2.76
CA GLN A 450 13.69 -31.92 2.45
C GLN A 450 14.21 -31.91 1.01
N GLN A 451 14.74 -33.03 0.52
CA GLN A 451 15.24 -33.16 -0.85
C GLN A 451 14.11 -33.03 -1.90
N ALA A 452 12.97 -33.67 -1.65
CA ALA A 452 11.81 -33.56 -2.55
C ALA A 452 11.17 -32.15 -2.51
N MET A 453 11.18 -31.50 -1.34
CA MET A 453 10.76 -30.11 -1.20
C MET A 453 11.70 -29.15 -1.89
N GLU A 454 13.01 -29.42 -1.85
CA GLU A 454 13.99 -28.65 -2.61
C GLU A 454 13.67 -28.67 -4.10
N PHE A 455 13.44 -29.85 -4.67
CA PHE A 455 13.00 -29.99 -6.07
C PHE A 455 11.74 -29.18 -6.33
N THR A 456 10.71 -29.35 -5.50
CA THR A 456 9.41 -28.68 -5.65
C THR A 456 9.54 -27.16 -5.67
N LEU A 457 10.32 -26.59 -4.75
CA LEU A 457 10.52 -25.15 -4.63
C LEU A 457 11.30 -24.58 -5.81
N LYS A 458 12.31 -25.32 -6.30
CA LYS A 458 13.05 -24.94 -7.50
C LYS A 458 12.11 -24.87 -8.70
N GLU A 459 11.31 -25.90 -8.93
CA GLU A 459 10.35 -25.93 -10.04
C GLU A 459 9.30 -24.81 -9.91
N LEU A 460 8.74 -24.59 -8.71
CA LEU A 460 7.74 -23.55 -8.47
C LEU A 460 8.28 -22.17 -8.83
N ILE A 461 9.46 -21.81 -8.30
CA ILE A 461 10.08 -20.51 -8.57
C ILE A 461 10.43 -20.38 -10.05
N ARG A 462 10.99 -21.43 -10.67
CA ARG A 462 11.33 -21.45 -12.10
C ARG A 462 10.10 -21.20 -12.97
N VAL A 463 9.00 -21.91 -12.70
CA VAL A 463 7.73 -21.77 -13.45
C VAL A 463 7.16 -20.36 -13.26
N GLU A 464 7.18 -19.80 -12.06
CA GLU A 464 6.74 -18.41 -11.82
C GLU A 464 7.59 -17.41 -12.61
N ARG A 465 8.91 -17.62 -12.76
CA ARG A 465 9.77 -16.77 -13.61
C ARG A 465 9.43 -16.90 -15.09
N GLN A 466 9.24 -18.11 -15.58
CA GLN A 466 8.90 -18.34 -16.99
C GLN A 466 7.54 -17.75 -17.35
N LEU A 467 6.55 -17.88 -16.46
CA LEU A 467 5.23 -17.28 -16.64
C LEU A 467 5.27 -15.74 -16.78
N LYS A 468 6.28 -15.07 -16.23
CA LYS A 468 6.46 -13.62 -16.41
C LYS A 468 6.80 -13.19 -17.84
N LEU A 469 7.17 -14.14 -18.70
CA LEU A 469 7.52 -13.88 -20.08
C LEU A 469 6.30 -13.90 -21.02
N TYR A 470 5.21 -14.53 -20.59
CA TYR A 470 4.05 -14.82 -21.43
C TYR A 470 2.78 -14.12 -20.92
N ARG A 471 1.90 -13.73 -21.84
CA ARG A 471 0.58 -13.18 -21.53
C ARG A 471 -0.45 -14.30 -21.39
N LYS A 472 -1.40 -14.10 -20.48
CA LYS A 472 -2.55 -14.98 -20.32
C LYS A 472 -3.43 -14.95 -21.58
N PRO A 473 -4.02 -16.08 -22.01
CA PRO A 473 -4.97 -16.07 -23.11
C PRO A 473 -6.31 -15.44 -22.71
N ALA A 474 -6.88 -14.61 -23.59
CA ALA A 474 -8.24 -14.08 -23.44
C ALA A 474 -8.91 -13.91 -24.81
N LEU A 475 -10.24 -14.01 -24.85
CA LEU A 475 -11.04 -13.85 -26.09
C LEU A 475 -11.14 -12.39 -26.58
N MET A 476 -10.68 -11.41 -25.77
CA MET A 476 -10.77 -9.99 -26.13
C MET A 476 -9.73 -9.63 -27.20
N ARG A 477 -10.19 -9.19 -28.37
CA ARG A 477 -9.36 -8.97 -29.57
C ARG A 477 -8.62 -7.62 -29.61
N SER A 478 -8.77 -6.74 -28.62
CA SER A 478 -8.38 -5.33 -28.75
C SER A 478 -7.24 -4.86 -27.85
N ASP A 479 -6.68 -5.69 -26.97
CA ASP A 479 -5.59 -5.28 -26.10
C ASP A 479 -4.33 -6.16 -26.27
N THR A 480 -3.17 -5.50 -26.31
CA THR A 480 -1.86 -6.18 -26.33
C THR A 480 -1.53 -6.87 -25.00
N SER A 481 -2.45 -6.89 -24.04
CA SER A 481 -2.25 -7.38 -22.68
C SER A 481 -2.52 -8.88 -22.54
N PHE A 482 -3.26 -9.48 -23.47
CA PHE A 482 -3.54 -10.92 -23.51
C PHE A 482 -2.99 -11.56 -24.78
N SER A 483 -2.74 -12.86 -24.72
CA SER A 483 -2.36 -13.67 -25.88
C SER A 483 -3.60 -14.21 -26.60
N ILE A 484 -3.45 -14.52 -27.89
CA ILE A 484 -4.54 -15.09 -28.71
C ILE A 484 -4.76 -16.55 -28.28
N PRO A 485 -5.99 -16.96 -27.92
CA PRO A 485 -6.28 -18.35 -27.55
C PRO A 485 -5.86 -19.34 -28.64
N GLY A 486 -5.16 -20.41 -28.25
CA GLY A 486 -4.66 -21.45 -29.16
C GLY A 486 -3.31 -21.16 -29.82
N SER A 487 -2.77 -19.94 -29.70
CA SER A 487 -1.40 -19.60 -30.12
C SER A 487 -0.35 -20.39 -29.31
N ASP A 488 0.88 -20.43 -29.82
CA ASP A 488 2.00 -21.06 -29.10
C ASP A 488 2.24 -20.41 -27.72
N GLU A 489 2.16 -19.07 -27.64
CA GLU A 489 2.25 -18.32 -26.37
C GLU A 489 1.16 -18.77 -25.39
N ALA A 490 -0.10 -18.87 -25.86
CA ALA A 490 -1.23 -19.27 -25.03
C ALA A 490 -1.11 -20.71 -24.52
N ASN A 491 -0.65 -21.64 -25.37
CA ASN A 491 -0.47 -23.04 -25.02
C ASN A 491 0.66 -23.21 -23.99
N GLU A 492 1.77 -22.49 -24.17
CA GLU A 492 2.88 -22.52 -23.23
C GLU A 492 2.53 -21.88 -21.88
N TRP A 493 1.81 -20.76 -21.91
CA TRP A 493 1.27 -20.15 -20.70
C TRP A 493 0.36 -21.12 -19.94
N THR A 494 -0.55 -21.81 -20.65
CA THR A 494 -1.48 -22.77 -20.06
C THR A 494 -0.73 -23.92 -19.40
N ARG A 495 0.20 -24.55 -20.13
CA ARG A 495 1.06 -25.62 -19.62
C ARG A 495 1.79 -25.22 -18.35
N LEU A 496 2.40 -24.04 -18.34
CA LEU A 496 3.12 -23.51 -17.18
C LEU A 496 2.19 -23.15 -16.01
N ASN A 497 1.01 -22.60 -16.29
CA ASN A 497 0.05 -22.25 -15.26
C ASN A 497 -0.54 -23.49 -14.58
N ASP A 498 -0.82 -24.56 -15.35
CA ASP A 498 -1.29 -25.84 -14.80
C ASP A 498 -0.22 -26.46 -13.89
N LEU A 499 1.04 -26.44 -14.32
CA LEU A 499 2.17 -26.87 -13.50
C LEU A 499 2.32 -26.01 -12.24
N ARG A 500 2.17 -24.68 -12.35
CA ARG A 500 2.19 -23.75 -11.20
C ARG A 500 1.11 -24.10 -10.18
N GLN A 501 -0.11 -24.39 -10.63
CA GLN A 501 -1.22 -24.76 -9.75
C GLN A 501 -0.92 -26.05 -9.00
N LEU A 502 -0.39 -27.07 -9.70
CA LEU A 502 0.04 -28.32 -9.08
C LEU A 502 1.14 -28.11 -8.02
N LEU A 503 2.15 -27.28 -8.33
CA LEU A 503 3.27 -26.96 -7.45
C LEU A 503 2.90 -26.04 -6.28
N SER A 504 1.76 -25.36 -6.33
CA SER A 504 1.32 -24.44 -5.27
C SER A 504 0.69 -25.16 -4.08
N GLY A 505 0.57 -26.49 -4.11
CA GLY A 505 0.14 -27.29 -2.97
C GLY A 505 -1.36 -27.20 -2.67
N ILE A 506 -1.72 -27.29 -1.39
CA ILE A 506 -3.12 -27.35 -0.93
C ILE A 506 -3.49 -26.15 -0.07
N SER A 507 -4.76 -25.74 -0.09
CA SER A 507 -5.24 -24.65 0.75
C SER A 507 -5.01 -24.93 2.23
N TYR A 508 -4.44 -23.96 2.95
CA TYR A 508 -4.23 -24.03 4.38
C TYR A 508 -5.14 -23.02 5.07
N SER A 509 -6.12 -23.50 5.85
CA SER A 509 -7.18 -22.65 6.39
C SER A 509 -6.87 -22.01 7.74
N PHE A 510 -5.87 -22.51 8.47
CA PHE A 510 -5.57 -22.06 9.82
C PHE A 510 -4.57 -20.89 9.83
N PRO A 511 -4.52 -20.09 10.92
CA PRO A 511 -3.42 -19.16 11.11
C PRO A 511 -2.07 -19.89 11.20
N LEU A 512 -1.12 -19.46 10.39
CA LEU A 512 0.26 -19.93 10.39
C LEU A 512 1.11 -18.96 11.20
N GLU A 513 1.59 -19.39 12.36
CA GLU A 513 2.59 -18.62 13.10
C GLU A 513 4.00 -19.10 12.77
N TYR A 514 4.94 -18.16 12.67
CA TYR A 514 6.32 -18.44 12.33
C TYR A 514 7.24 -17.34 12.86
N TYR A 515 8.54 -17.58 12.79
CA TYR A 515 9.55 -16.56 13.09
C TYR A 515 10.18 -16.11 11.77
N SER A 516 10.24 -14.80 11.55
CA SER A 516 10.99 -14.22 10.44
C SER A 516 12.20 -13.47 10.99
N GLN A 517 13.36 -13.72 10.41
CA GLN A 517 14.55 -12.91 10.68
C GLN A 517 14.44 -11.55 9.99
N ASP A 518 14.97 -10.49 10.62
CA ASP A 518 15.05 -9.17 9.99
C ASP A 518 16.10 -9.22 8.85
N PRO A 519 15.73 -8.87 7.61
CA PRO A 519 16.66 -8.86 6.47
C PRO A 519 17.86 -7.93 6.65
N LEU A 520 17.77 -6.94 7.55
CA LEU A 520 18.80 -5.94 7.80
C LEU A 520 19.60 -6.23 9.08
N ASN A 521 19.03 -6.99 10.01
CA ASN A 521 19.67 -7.29 11.29
C ASN A 521 19.39 -8.73 11.72
N PRO A 522 20.29 -9.68 11.40
CA PRO A 522 20.16 -11.09 11.78
C PRO A 522 19.87 -11.36 13.26
N SER A 523 20.27 -10.47 14.17
CA SER A 523 20.00 -10.60 15.61
C SER A 523 18.55 -10.34 15.99
N LYS A 524 17.76 -9.72 15.11
CA LYS A 524 16.34 -9.46 15.32
C LYS A 524 15.52 -10.51 14.60
N ARG A 525 14.63 -11.17 15.35
CA ARG A 525 13.57 -12.00 14.77
C ARG A 525 12.22 -11.53 15.25
N TYR A 526 11.25 -11.61 14.36
CA TYR A 526 9.88 -11.23 14.59
C TYR A 526 9.01 -12.47 14.65
N ARG A 527 8.18 -12.59 15.68
CA ARG A 527 7.05 -13.52 15.65
C ARG A 527 5.99 -12.96 14.71
N ARG A 528 5.54 -13.78 13.78
CA ARG A 528 4.59 -13.42 12.73
C ARG A 528 3.46 -14.43 12.70
N THR A 529 2.30 -13.96 12.27
CA THR A 529 1.13 -14.79 12.00
C THR A 529 0.56 -14.37 10.65
N VAL A 530 0.34 -15.33 9.77
CA VAL A 530 -0.32 -15.13 8.48
C VAL A 530 -1.53 -16.05 8.38
N CYS A 531 -2.61 -15.56 7.81
CA CYS A 531 -3.85 -16.31 7.61
C CYS A 531 -4.51 -15.85 6.31
N ASN A 532 -5.46 -16.64 5.81
CA ASN A 532 -6.28 -16.20 4.69
C ASN A 532 -7.02 -14.92 5.06
N ARG A 533 -7.03 -13.94 4.14
CA ARG A 533 -7.78 -12.69 4.32
C ARG A 533 -8.75 -12.51 3.18
N ARG A 534 -10.03 -12.64 3.52
CA ARG A 534 -11.16 -12.58 2.59
C ARG A 534 -11.74 -11.18 2.50
N HIS A 535 -12.66 -11.00 1.56
CA HIS A 535 -13.52 -9.83 1.42
C HIS A 535 -12.81 -8.49 1.15
N PHE A 536 -11.68 -8.52 0.44
CA PHE A 536 -11.08 -7.30 -0.08
C PHE A 536 -11.90 -6.75 -1.25
N TYR A 537 -12.13 -5.44 -1.24
CA TYR A 537 -12.88 -4.74 -2.28
C TYR A 537 -12.07 -4.64 -3.57
N GLN A 538 -12.71 -4.95 -4.69
CA GLN A 538 -12.12 -4.86 -6.02
C GLN A 538 -13.10 -4.21 -7.00
N GLU A 539 -12.83 -2.96 -7.39
CA GLU A 539 -13.62 -2.26 -8.41
C GLU A 539 -12.79 -1.66 -9.55
N GLY A 540 -11.47 -1.63 -9.43
CA GLY A 540 -10.56 -1.09 -10.45
C GLY A 540 -9.34 -0.45 -9.81
N GLY A 541 -8.26 -0.25 -10.56
CA GLY A 541 -6.99 0.29 -10.06
C GLY A 541 -5.79 -0.51 -10.56
N SER A 542 -4.59 -0.16 -10.09
CA SER A 542 -3.35 -0.80 -10.54
C SER A 542 -3.10 -2.13 -9.83
N CYS A 543 -2.85 -3.20 -10.59
CA CYS A 543 -2.50 -4.50 -10.00
C CYS A 543 -1.33 -4.42 -9.00
N THR A 544 -0.34 -3.57 -9.28
CA THR A 544 0.83 -3.39 -8.42
C THR A 544 0.41 -2.88 -7.05
N ILE A 545 -0.32 -1.76 -6.97
CA ILE A 545 -0.62 -1.15 -5.67
C ILE A 545 -1.54 -2.01 -4.82
N PHE A 546 -2.47 -2.73 -5.45
CA PHE A 546 -3.35 -3.66 -4.75
C PHE A 546 -2.61 -4.85 -4.16
N SER A 547 -1.70 -5.46 -4.91
CA SER A 547 -0.89 -6.56 -4.39
C SER A 547 0.04 -6.10 -3.26
N LEU A 548 0.57 -4.86 -3.33
CA LEU A 548 1.33 -4.26 -2.22
C LEU A 548 0.46 -4.00 -0.99
N LYS A 549 -0.76 -3.48 -1.18
CA LYS A 549 -1.73 -3.28 -0.10
C LYS A 549 -2.10 -4.60 0.56
N SER A 550 -2.33 -5.66 -0.21
CA SER A 550 -2.63 -6.99 0.33
C SER A 550 -1.46 -7.56 1.13
N LEU A 551 -0.25 -7.50 0.58
CA LEU A 551 0.99 -7.90 1.26
C LEU A 551 1.17 -7.15 2.58
N VAL A 552 1.06 -5.82 2.56
CA VAL A 552 1.28 -5.02 3.76
C VAL A 552 0.19 -5.32 4.78
N ASN A 553 -1.06 -5.45 4.33
CA ASN A 553 -2.15 -5.86 5.19
C ASN A 553 -1.83 -7.18 5.88
N SER A 554 -1.41 -8.20 5.14
CA SER A 554 -1.09 -9.54 5.67
C SER A 554 0.03 -9.54 6.70
N VAL A 555 0.88 -8.51 6.71
CA VAL A 555 1.97 -8.33 7.68
C VAL A 555 1.57 -7.48 8.90
N ILE A 556 0.84 -6.38 8.71
CA ILE A 556 0.59 -5.39 9.77
C ILE A 556 -0.84 -5.40 10.35
N GLY A 557 -1.76 -6.14 9.74
CA GLY A 557 -3.16 -6.19 10.16
C GLY A 557 -4.04 -5.11 9.51
N SER A 558 -5.35 -5.38 9.46
CA SER A 558 -6.35 -4.51 8.79
C SER A 558 -6.40 -3.12 9.38
N GLU A 559 -6.27 -3.01 10.71
CA GLU A 559 -6.32 -1.73 11.40
C GLU A 559 -5.15 -0.82 11.01
N LEU A 560 -3.91 -1.28 11.18
CA LEU A 560 -2.75 -0.46 10.88
C LEU A 560 -2.62 -0.19 9.38
N MET A 561 -3.09 -1.14 8.57
CA MET A 561 -3.22 -0.96 7.13
C MET A 561 -4.21 0.15 6.78
N ALA A 562 -5.37 0.22 7.42
CA ALA A 562 -6.34 1.29 7.18
C ALA A 562 -5.77 2.68 7.49
N LEU A 563 -5.05 2.80 8.61
CA LEU A 563 -4.39 4.04 9.00
C LEU A 563 -3.27 4.43 8.03
N HIS A 564 -2.46 3.47 7.57
CA HIS A 564 -1.40 3.72 6.59
C HIS A 564 -1.96 4.05 5.20
N SER A 565 -2.96 3.30 4.70
CA SER A 565 -3.67 3.59 3.45
C SER A 565 -4.19 5.02 3.46
N ASN A 566 -4.86 5.43 4.53
CA ASN A 566 -5.38 6.78 4.70
C ASN A 566 -4.25 7.83 4.66
N PHE A 567 -3.16 7.62 5.40
CA PHE A 567 -1.98 8.48 5.38
C PHE A 567 -1.42 8.63 3.96
N MET A 568 -1.26 7.52 3.24
CA MET A 568 -0.70 7.47 1.89
C MET A 568 -1.63 8.07 0.83
N GLN A 569 -2.94 7.88 0.95
CA GLN A 569 -3.94 8.46 0.06
C GLN A 569 -4.03 9.99 0.23
N LEU A 570 -3.85 10.50 1.44
CA LEU A 570 -3.99 11.93 1.74
C LEU A 570 -2.69 12.74 1.62
N SER A 571 -1.54 12.08 1.47
CA SER A 571 -0.24 12.75 1.51
C SER A 571 0.51 12.66 0.19
N ASP A 572 0.63 13.78 -0.52
CA ASP A 572 1.63 13.92 -1.58
C ASP A 572 3.05 14.03 -0.99
N SER A 573 4.07 14.21 -1.83
CA SER A 573 5.45 14.38 -1.40
C SER A 573 5.67 15.58 -0.47
N LYS A 574 4.99 16.70 -0.68
CA LYS A 574 5.05 17.89 0.20
C LYS A 574 4.43 17.59 1.54
N GLN A 575 3.27 16.91 1.58
CA GLN A 575 2.65 16.52 2.85
C GLN A 575 3.53 15.51 3.61
N HIS A 576 4.14 14.53 2.95
CA HIS A 576 5.10 13.63 3.61
C HIS A 576 6.26 14.39 4.28
N ILE A 577 6.84 15.39 3.60
CA ILE A 577 7.89 16.25 4.17
C ILE A 577 7.34 17.06 5.34
N HIS A 578 6.16 17.65 5.20
CA HIS A 578 5.50 18.42 6.24
C HIS A 578 5.26 17.59 7.51
N TRP A 579 4.85 16.32 7.39
CA TRP A 579 4.69 15.41 8.51
C TRP A 579 6.01 15.16 9.25
N ILE A 580 7.10 14.98 8.51
CA ILE A 580 8.44 14.81 9.08
C ILE A 580 8.86 16.08 9.82
N ASP A 581 8.71 17.24 9.20
CA ASP A 581 9.09 18.54 9.79
C ASP A 581 8.30 18.83 11.07
N SER A 582 6.99 18.63 11.04
CA SER A 582 6.13 18.76 12.21
C SER A 582 6.59 17.86 13.36
N LYS A 583 7.02 16.63 13.06
CA LYS A 583 7.53 15.72 14.09
C LYS A 583 8.89 16.16 14.63
N ILE A 584 9.78 16.66 13.77
CA ILE A 584 11.08 17.21 14.17
C ILE A 584 10.88 18.39 15.13
N GLU A 585 10.01 19.35 14.79
CA GLU A 585 9.70 20.50 15.63
C GLU A 585 9.20 20.07 17.02
N LEU A 586 8.28 19.10 17.04
CA LEU A 586 7.73 18.55 18.28
C LEU A 586 8.82 17.91 19.17
N LEU A 587 9.71 17.10 18.58
CA LEU A 587 10.82 16.48 19.30
C LEU A 587 11.81 17.53 19.80
N GLN A 588 12.14 18.54 18.99
CA GLN A 588 13.03 19.64 19.40
C GLN A 588 12.47 20.42 20.58
N PHE A 589 11.17 20.71 20.59
CA PHE A 589 10.49 21.37 21.70
C PHE A 589 10.63 20.58 23.01
N TYR A 590 10.40 19.26 22.98
CA TYR A 590 10.56 18.43 24.18
C TYR A 590 12.03 18.26 24.59
N LEU A 591 12.96 18.11 23.64
CA LEU A 591 14.39 18.03 23.89
C LEU A 591 14.94 19.29 24.56
N ALA A 592 14.43 20.47 24.20
CA ALA A 592 14.84 21.75 24.81
C ALA A 592 14.59 21.79 26.32
N ARG A 593 13.57 21.09 26.83
CA ARG A 593 13.26 21.01 28.26
C ARG A 593 14.37 20.31 29.06
N PHE A 594 15.00 19.29 28.48
CA PHE A 594 16.16 18.60 29.08
C PHE A 594 17.44 19.45 29.09
N ASN A 595 17.54 20.40 28.18
CA ASN A 595 18.69 21.32 28.13
C ASN A 595 18.54 22.45 29.15
N LYS A 596 17.29 22.90 29.43
CA LYS A 596 17.00 23.89 30.48
C LYS A 596 17.11 23.31 31.90
N SER A 597 16.77 22.05 32.12
CA SER A 597 16.94 21.40 33.44
C SER A 597 18.41 21.25 33.86
N ARG A 598 19.37 21.34 32.94
CA ARG A 598 20.81 21.39 33.26
C ARG A 598 21.33 22.78 33.64
N SER A 599 20.66 23.87 33.24
CA SER A 599 21.11 25.23 33.62
C SER A 599 20.66 25.65 35.02
N VAL A 600 19.73 24.90 35.64
CA VAL A 600 19.22 25.15 37.01
C VAL A 600 19.83 24.20 38.05
N GLY A 601 20.66 23.24 37.62
CA GLY A 601 21.29 22.23 38.49
C GLY A 601 22.56 22.66 39.24
N ASN A 602 22.90 23.95 39.26
CA ASN A 602 24.04 24.51 40.01
C ASN A 602 23.59 25.54 41.07
N THR A 603 22.42 25.32 41.68
CA THR A 603 22.00 26.05 42.88
C THR A 603 21.45 25.08 43.90
N VAL A 604 22.32 24.80 44.88
CA VAL A 604 22.12 24.36 46.28
C VAL A 604 20.77 23.73 46.63
N GLU A 605 20.86 22.51 47.16
CA GLU A 605 19.79 21.83 47.89
C GLU A 605 19.21 22.71 49.01
N THR A 606 17.93 23.05 48.90
CA THR A 606 17.08 23.28 50.06
C THR A 606 15.80 22.47 49.91
N ARG A 607 15.62 21.53 50.85
CA ARG A 607 14.33 20.90 51.12
C ARG A 607 13.29 21.97 51.40
N VAL A 608 12.21 21.99 50.62
CA VAL A 608 10.92 22.53 51.05
C VAL A 608 9.85 21.51 50.69
N THR A 609 9.32 20.87 51.72
CA THR A 609 7.97 20.31 51.75
C THR A 609 6.98 21.45 51.62
N GLU A 610 6.17 21.50 50.57
CA GLU A 610 4.79 21.99 50.61
C GLU A 610 4.07 21.78 49.28
N ARG A 611 2.77 21.54 49.38
CA ARG A 611 1.82 21.56 48.27
C ARG A 611 1.90 22.94 47.60
N GLU A 612 2.38 22.99 46.37
CA GLU A 612 2.13 24.13 45.50
C GLU A 612 1.36 23.69 44.27
N GLU A 613 0.21 24.33 44.12
CA GLU A 613 -0.67 24.28 42.97
C GLU A 613 0.16 24.45 41.69
N ILE A 614 -0.08 23.57 40.72
CA ILE A 614 0.40 23.74 39.36
C ILE A 614 -0.07 25.13 38.92
N PRO A 615 0.83 26.09 38.65
CA PRO A 615 0.40 27.36 38.10
C PRO A 615 -0.26 27.04 36.77
N ALA A 616 -1.52 27.46 36.61
CA ALA A 616 -2.18 27.45 35.32
C ALA A 616 -1.22 28.10 34.32
N LEU A 617 -0.64 27.27 33.44
CA LEU A 617 0.26 27.71 32.39
C LEU A 617 -0.48 28.79 31.59
N PRO A 618 0.17 29.94 31.29
CA PRO A 618 -0.46 30.95 30.47
C PRO A 618 -0.86 30.32 29.14
N ASP A 619 -2.14 30.45 28.81
CA ASP A 619 -2.80 30.05 27.56
C ASP A 619 -2.31 30.90 26.37
N LEU A 620 -0.98 31.08 26.25
CA LEU A 620 -0.37 31.95 25.27
C LEU A 620 -0.35 31.27 23.90
N ALA A 621 -1.36 31.65 23.12
CA ALA A 621 -1.46 31.58 21.66
C ALA A 621 -1.63 30.17 21.04
N VAL A 622 -2.59 29.41 21.54
CA VAL A 622 -3.27 28.34 20.78
C VAL A 622 -4.27 28.91 19.74
N ARG A 623 -4.50 30.24 19.72
CA ARG A 623 -5.53 30.90 18.90
C ARG A 623 -5.27 30.99 17.39
N ASN A 624 -4.09 30.62 16.88
CA ASN A 624 -3.85 30.47 15.43
C ASN A 624 -3.67 29.00 14.98
N ARG A 625 -4.01 28.01 15.82
CA ARG A 625 -3.73 26.59 15.54
C ARG A 625 -4.90 25.75 15.01
N VAL A 626 -5.88 26.39 14.36
CA VAL A 626 -6.98 25.71 13.64
C VAL A 626 -6.73 25.66 12.12
N SER A 627 -5.78 26.44 11.60
CA SER A 627 -5.28 26.28 10.21
C SER A 627 -4.40 25.04 10.02
N PHE A 628 -4.07 24.32 11.10
CA PHE A 628 -3.16 23.17 11.11
C PHE A 628 -3.81 21.85 10.64
N PHE A 629 -5.13 21.82 10.44
CA PHE A 629 -5.86 20.61 10.00
C PHE A 629 -6.97 20.90 8.98
N ASN A 630 -6.99 22.09 8.37
CA ASN A 630 -7.99 22.48 7.40
C ASN A 630 -7.29 23.08 6.16
N PRO A 631 -7.26 22.41 4.99
CA PRO A 631 -6.57 22.92 3.81
C PRO A 631 -7.24 24.16 3.17
N ASN A 632 -8.34 24.67 3.74
CA ASN A 632 -9.17 25.72 3.14
C ASN A 632 -9.16 27.07 3.89
N GLN A 633 -7.99 27.56 4.33
CA GLN A 633 -7.88 28.97 4.73
C GLN A 633 -6.68 29.65 4.07
N SER A 634 -6.94 30.30 2.93
CA SER A 634 -6.10 31.36 2.39
C SER A 634 -6.27 32.62 3.24
N GLU A 635 -5.16 33.17 3.73
CA GLU A 635 -5.13 34.48 4.38
C GLU A 635 -5.63 35.56 3.41
N SER A 636 -6.82 36.10 3.66
CA SER A 636 -7.23 37.39 3.13
C SER A 636 -6.41 38.46 3.87
N VAL A 637 -5.36 38.95 3.22
CA VAL A 637 -4.67 40.17 3.67
C VAL A 637 -5.64 41.33 3.46
N LEU A 638 -6.33 41.73 4.53
CA LEU A 638 -6.99 43.02 4.64
C LEU A 638 -5.90 44.09 4.68
N SER A 639 -5.66 44.73 3.53
CA SER A 639 -4.93 45.98 3.45
C SER A 639 -5.75 47.06 4.17
N SER A 640 -5.20 47.58 5.27
CA SER A 640 -5.74 48.75 5.96
C SER A 640 -5.66 49.98 5.04
N ASP A 641 -6.80 50.64 4.89
CA ASP A 641 -6.95 51.93 4.23
C ASP A 641 -5.96 52.98 4.75
N LYS A 642 -5.27 53.62 3.80
CA LYS A 642 -4.98 55.05 3.86
C LYS A 642 -5.23 55.64 2.48
N GLU A 643 -6.30 56.42 2.40
CA GLU A 643 -6.56 57.39 1.34
C GLU A 643 -5.35 58.29 1.12
N ILE A 644 -5.09 58.68 -0.14
CA ILE A 644 -5.02 60.07 -0.61
C ILE A 644 -4.70 60.08 -2.13
N ASN A 645 -5.67 60.61 -2.88
CA ASN A 645 -5.64 61.34 -4.16
C ASN A 645 -5.12 60.68 -5.47
N GLU A 646 -6.08 60.43 -6.37
CA GLU A 646 -6.00 60.51 -7.84
C GLU A 646 -5.59 61.92 -8.35
N PRO A 647 -5.43 62.18 -9.68
CA PRO A 647 -5.19 61.28 -10.83
C PRO A 647 -4.04 61.77 -11.75
N SER A 648 -3.53 60.93 -12.66
CA SER A 648 -3.24 61.34 -14.05
C SER A 648 -2.70 60.21 -14.95
N VAL A 649 -3.56 59.78 -15.87
CA VAL A 649 -3.34 59.70 -17.32
C VAL A 649 -1.88 59.56 -17.80
N THR A 650 -1.53 58.38 -18.31
CA THR A 650 -0.96 58.29 -19.67
C THR A 650 -1.27 56.96 -20.33
N THR A 651 -1.43 57.04 -21.65
CA THR A 651 -2.17 56.17 -22.53
C THR A 651 -1.22 55.49 -23.53
N TYR A 652 -1.58 54.26 -23.95
CA TYR A 652 -1.17 53.56 -25.19
C TYR A 652 0.30 53.08 -25.29
N ARG A 653 0.66 52.01 -26.01
CA ARG A 653 0.15 51.58 -27.33
C ARG A 653 0.69 50.19 -27.74
N ILE A 654 -0.22 49.39 -28.32
CA ILE A 654 -0.14 48.24 -29.26
C ILE A 654 0.68 47.02 -28.83
#